data_AF-A0AAD7FDJ7-F1
#
_entry.id   AF-A0AAD7FDJ7-F1
#
_cell.length_a   1.000
_cell.length_b   1.000
_cell.length_c   1.000
_cell.angle_alpha   90.00
_cell.angle_beta   90.00
_cell.angle_gamma   90.00
#
_symmetry.space_group_name_H-M   'P 1'
#
loop_
_entity.id
_entity.type
_entity.pdbx_description
1 polymer ?
#
loop_
_entity_poly.entity_id
_entity_poly.type
_entity_poly.pdbx_seq_one_letter_code
_entity_poly.pdbx_strand_id
1 'polypeptide(L)'
;MTETAPSECSDCGTTFRLRTDDSICQKCEKLSQFKRDTADYQQLEEQPQCAFCGLTRRNNMPLIGTIQTCGASRCVDEARKENGSATSGTQGGSTSNNNNTNSVPETYEARAAAMKQRLRTSVGTTRAGTSLHTAALIFHEGGTGGQAEDMIRLAVMTRMSDSKATNTKIGNLIKLYRSSIPMPDLVQEIVDVVSPQFVKYKLGMLPLEIGDVDLRWSGNRLPEPNSMTGSLANFYMMHSSTTEKIATYVNNIPSIFRTLARGHNTKLLCLELVVNMDSYGDREELDAVARNLNVDEPNSTSRKRAISGTSSGGLSKRLRALTNSNIGSTLGSRFGAAGSSRTPALMTPKTQSRVTLERCDISVHPPQYEPELIQKSGQIEAVIDDVHFAKGGSKLAYDMTIFVNDKEERAVAKRIYRTSDDDSHSLSNGVSVVHNRALLESECHRLALGRELFGDFVAYCKEMDVAIFNFIEFSSAYLAQEMLVQVTRSPSVASGLDSFEDEGMTWMVEPKRAAAVIQFTSTLNHKARGSDLTHLTIHSFAHYVFGSATGTLVMADIQGTPATVRGHDGLVLFDVMTHTQDGGSGLGDFGLEGIESFINTHQCNQLCKRLEFDDIFPLELPADIPGPDATEASGSEGAGPGEDGDDQDVGDD
;
A
#
# COMPACT_ATOMS: atom_id res chain seq x y z
N MET A 1 28.75 -0.87 37.23
CA MET A 1 27.82 -1.97 36.88
C MET A 1 27.71 -2.85 38.11
N THR A 2 26.55 -2.89 38.74
CA THR A 2 26.28 -3.81 39.85
C THR A 2 26.21 -5.22 39.30
N GLU A 3 27.09 -6.12 39.76
CA GLU A 3 26.98 -7.55 39.46
C GLU A 3 25.62 -8.03 39.96
N THR A 4 24.71 -8.33 39.05
CA THR A 4 23.42 -8.93 39.37
C THR A 4 23.66 -10.37 39.80
N ALA A 5 23.38 -10.69 41.06
CA ALA A 5 23.48 -12.05 41.57
C ALA A 5 22.48 -12.97 40.82
N PRO A 6 22.84 -14.24 40.55
CA PRO A 6 21.89 -15.22 40.02
C PRO A 6 20.69 -15.36 40.96
N SER A 7 19.48 -15.45 40.40
CA SER A 7 18.25 -15.68 41.17
C SER A 7 17.78 -17.12 41.01
N GLU A 8 17.34 -17.73 42.12
CA GLU A 8 16.75 -19.08 42.14
C GLU A 8 15.22 -18.97 42.08
N CYS A 9 14.59 -19.77 41.22
CA CYS A 9 13.14 -19.83 41.18
C CYS A 9 12.60 -20.59 42.40
N SER A 10 11.79 -19.91 43.23
CA SER A 10 11.23 -20.47 44.47
C SER A 10 10.35 -21.71 44.29
N ASP A 11 9.80 -21.94 43.10
CA ASP A 11 8.93 -23.10 42.81
C ASP A 11 9.72 -24.31 42.23
N CYS A 12 10.45 -24.15 41.12
CA CYS A 12 11.23 -25.26 40.52
C CYS A 12 12.67 -25.41 41.03
N GLY A 13 13.18 -24.51 41.89
CA GLY A 13 14.55 -24.54 42.40
C GLY A 13 15.65 -24.28 41.35
N THR A 14 15.28 -23.88 40.12
CA THR A 14 16.26 -23.63 39.06
C THR A 14 16.88 -22.24 39.20
N THR A 15 18.21 -22.16 39.20
CA THR A 15 18.96 -20.90 39.25
C THR A 15 19.18 -20.33 37.85
N PHE A 16 18.82 -19.06 37.64
CA PHE A 16 18.93 -18.36 36.37
C PHE A 16 19.91 -17.18 36.50
N ARG A 17 21.07 -17.28 35.84
CA ARG A 17 22.17 -16.28 35.97
C ARG A 17 21.84 -14.88 35.46
N LEU A 18 20.95 -14.78 34.48
CA LEU A 18 20.58 -13.51 33.86
C LEU A 18 19.23 -12.98 34.34
N ARG A 19 18.59 -13.68 35.29
CA ARG A 19 17.32 -13.25 35.86
C ARG A 19 17.60 -12.41 37.11
N THR A 20 17.00 -11.23 37.16
CA THR A 20 17.29 -10.21 38.18
C THR A 20 16.27 -10.16 39.32
N ASP A 21 15.22 -10.97 39.27
CA ASP A 21 14.16 -11.02 40.28
C ASP A 21 14.09 -12.38 40.98
N ASP A 22 13.74 -12.36 42.27
CA ASP A 22 13.53 -13.56 43.09
C ASP A 22 12.11 -14.15 42.91
N SER A 23 11.43 -13.77 41.82
CA SER A 23 10.08 -14.22 41.52
C SER A 23 10.05 -15.69 41.03
N ILE A 24 8.87 -16.27 40.88
CA ILE A 24 8.71 -17.56 40.20
C ILE A 24 9.08 -17.41 38.72
N CYS A 25 9.72 -18.41 38.12
CA CYS A 25 10.08 -18.33 36.70
C CYS A 25 8.83 -18.35 35.82
N GLN A 26 8.92 -17.81 34.61
CA GLN A 26 7.78 -17.71 33.68
C GLN A 26 7.11 -19.07 33.39
N LYS A 27 7.86 -20.18 33.44
CA LYS A 27 7.30 -21.53 33.29
C LYS A 27 6.44 -21.92 34.49
N CYS A 28 6.96 -21.75 35.71
CA CYS A 28 6.23 -21.99 36.95
C CYS A 28 4.99 -21.08 37.07
N GLU A 29 5.13 -19.80 36.72
CA GLU A 29 4.01 -18.85 36.69
C GLU A 29 2.89 -19.35 35.78
N LYS A 30 3.22 -19.80 34.55
CA LYS A 30 2.22 -20.38 33.64
C LYS A 30 1.67 -21.70 34.17
N LEU A 31 2.50 -22.59 34.73
CA LEU A 31 2.05 -23.88 35.27
C LEU A 31 1.08 -23.69 36.44
N SER A 32 1.24 -22.62 37.24
CA SER A 32 0.33 -22.30 38.34
C SER A 32 -1.12 -22.00 37.90
N GLN A 33 -1.32 -21.68 36.62
CA GLN A 33 -2.64 -21.38 36.05
C GLN A 33 -3.42 -22.65 35.63
N PHE A 34 -2.77 -23.82 35.61
CA PHE A 34 -3.37 -25.08 35.19
C PHE A 34 -3.36 -26.11 36.33
N LYS A 35 -4.36 -26.99 36.37
CA LYS A 35 -4.37 -28.12 37.31
C LYS A 35 -3.40 -29.21 36.82
N ARG A 36 -2.66 -29.85 37.73
CA ARG A 36 -1.59 -30.82 37.44
C ARG A 36 -2.01 -32.02 36.58
N ASP A 37 -3.30 -32.35 36.58
CA ASP A 37 -3.89 -33.49 35.87
C ASP A 37 -4.43 -33.14 34.47
N THR A 38 -4.28 -31.89 34.02
CA THR A 38 -4.78 -31.44 32.72
C THR A 38 -3.75 -31.65 31.60
N ALA A 39 -4.25 -31.90 30.38
CA ALA A 39 -3.41 -32.01 29.19
C ALA A 39 -2.60 -30.73 28.94
N ASP A 40 -3.16 -29.56 29.25
CA ASP A 40 -2.47 -28.27 29.13
C ASP A 40 -1.28 -28.15 30.11
N TYR A 41 -1.42 -28.66 31.34
CA TYR A 41 -0.33 -28.70 32.31
C TYR A 41 0.81 -29.58 31.79
N GLN A 42 0.50 -30.78 31.31
CA GLN A 42 1.49 -31.71 30.75
C GLN A 42 2.19 -31.11 29.52
N GLN A 43 1.43 -30.51 28.60
CA GLN A 43 2.01 -29.86 27.42
C GLN A 43 2.91 -28.68 27.78
N LEU A 44 2.56 -27.91 28.82
CA LEU A 44 3.37 -26.79 29.30
C LEU A 44 4.61 -27.25 30.07
N GLU A 45 4.51 -28.37 30.78
CA GLU A 45 5.63 -29.01 31.48
C GLU A 45 6.70 -29.51 30.50
N GLU A 46 6.30 -29.97 29.31
CA GLU A 46 7.21 -30.37 28.23
C GLU A 46 7.86 -29.18 27.49
N GLN A 47 7.36 -27.95 27.67
CA GLN A 47 7.92 -26.80 26.96
C GLN A 47 9.37 -26.51 27.39
N PRO A 48 10.26 -26.23 26.43
CA PRO A 48 11.64 -25.90 26.74
C PRO A 48 11.72 -24.60 27.53
N GLN A 49 12.74 -24.49 28.41
CA GLN A 49 13.03 -23.29 29.20
C GLN A 49 14.48 -22.82 28.97
N CYS A 50 14.69 -21.51 28.84
CA CYS A 50 16.03 -20.95 28.68
C CYS A 50 16.83 -21.12 29.97
N ALA A 51 18.02 -21.73 29.86
CA ALA A 51 18.90 -22.02 30.99
C ALA A 51 19.38 -20.77 31.75
N PHE A 52 19.41 -19.59 31.10
CA PHE A 52 19.99 -18.38 31.70
C PHE A 52 18.96 -17.40 32.26
N CYS A 53 17.81 -17.22 31.61
CA CYS A 53 16.81 -16.21 32.00
C CYS A 53 15.45 -16.80 32.41
N GLY A 54 15.24 -18.12 32.26
CA GLY A 54 13.99 -18.76 32.65
C GLY A 54 12.79 -18.54 31.72
N LEU A 55 12.98 -17.85 30.58
CA LEU A 55 11.94 -17.68 29.55
C LEU A 55 11.52 -19.04 28.97
N THR A 56 10.22 -19.26 28.78
CA THR A 56 9.66 -20.48 28.16
C THR A 56 8.94 -20.18 26.84
N ARG A 57 9.04 -21.09 25.85
CA ARG A 57 8.39 -20.96 24.54
C ARG A 57 7.77 -22.30 24.11
N ARG A 58 6.64 -22.24 23.40
CA ARG A 58 5.92 -23.43 22.91
C ARG A 58 6.77 -24.32 22.00
N ASN A 59 7.57 -23.74 21.10
CA ASN A 59 8.38 -24.48 20.14
C ASN A 59 9.76 -23.83 19.92
N ASN A 60 10.75 -24.65 19.60
CA ASN A 60 12.07 -24.28 19.05
C ASN A 60 12.81 -23.16 19.79
N MET A 61 13.39 -23.48 20.95
CA MET A 61 14.44 -22.63 21.52
C MET A 61 15.82 -23.01 20.95
N PRO A 62 16.62 -22.02 20.48
CA PRO A 62 17.93 -22.29 19.91
C PRO A 62 18.86 -22.95 20.93
N LEU A 63 19.52 -24.02 20.48
CA LEU A 63 20.60 -24.70 21.18
C LEU A 63 21.94 -24.09 20.77
N ILE A 64 22.73 -23.68 21.76
CA ILE A 64 24.14 -23.30 21.58
C ILE A 64 24.94 -24.40 22.28
N GLY A 65 25.60 -25.26 21.51
CA GLY A 65 26.16 -26.51 22.03
C GLY A 65 25.05 -27.42 22.57
N THR A 66 25.14 -27.79 23.85
CA THR A 66 24.11 -28.55 24.57
C THR A 66 23.16 -27.68 25.39
N ILE A 67 23.35 -26.36 25.39
CA ILE A 67 22.63 -25.43 26.27
C ILE A 67 21.48 -24.77 25.52
N GLN A 68 20.28 -24.84 26.10
CA GLN A 68 19.08 -24.25 25.54
C GLN A 68 18.91 -22.78 25.91
N THR A 69 18.75 -21.92 24.92
CA THR A 69 18.69 -20.45 25.09
C THR A 69 17.43 -19.85 24.46
N CYS A 70 17.01 -18.67 24.92
CA CYS A 70 15.88 -17.95 24.33
C CYS A 70 16.24 -17.17 23.04
N GLY A 71 17.51 -17.17 22.63
CA GLY A 71 18.02 -16.42 21.49
C GLY A 71 18.38 -14.95 21.76
N ALA A 72 18.08 -14.41 22.95
CA ALA A 72 18.55 -13.08 23.33
C ALA A 72 20.09 -13.05 23.39
N SER A 73 20.71 -11.97 22.90
CA SER A 73 22.17 -11.85 22.77
C SER A 73 22.91 -12.21 24.07
N ARG A 74 22.46 -11.67 25.21
CA ARG A 74 23.04 -11.97 26.53
C ARG A 74 23.00 -13.46 26.88
N CYS A 75 21.89 -14.16 26.61
CA CYS A 75 21.76 -15.59 26.88
C CYS A 75 22.62 -16.44 25.92
N VAL A 76 22.75 -16.01 24.66
CA VAL A 76 23.61 -16.68 23.67
C VAL A 76 25.09 -16.50 24.04
N ASP A 77 25.48 -15.32 24.51
CA ASP A 77 26.86 -15.03 24.92
C ASP A 77 27.27 -15.84 26.16
N GLU A 78 26.40 -15.95 27.17
CA GLU A 78 26.64 -16.83 28.32
C GLU A 78 26.74 -18.31 27.91
N ALA A 79 25.87 -18.77 27.01
CA ALA A 79 25.95 -20.12 26.48
C ALA A 79 27.27 -20.38 25.72
N ARG A 80 27.76 -19.39 24.97
CA ARG A 80 29.06 -19.48 24.28
C ARG A 80 30.23 -19.51 25.26
N LYS A 81 30.17 -18.73 26.36
CA LYS A 81 31.18 -18.76 27.41
C LYS A 81 31.24 -20.14 28.06
N GLU A 82 30.09 -20.73 28.41
CA GLU A 82 30.05 -22.08 29.02
C GLU A 82 30.55 -23.17 28.08
N ASN A 83 30.16 -23.15 26.80
CA ASN A 83 30.65 -24.12 25.82
C ASN A 83 32.13 -23.92 25.47
N GLY A 84 32.60 -22.66 25.43
CA GLY A 84 33.99 -22.31 25.11
C GLY A 84 34.96 -22.58 26.25
N SER A 85 34.48 -22.61 27.50
CA SER A 85 35.33 -22.84 28.67
C SER A 85 35.73 -24.31 28.87
N ALA A 86 35.23 -25.24 28.04
CA ALA A 86 35.48 -26.68 28.18
C ALA A 86 36.73 -27.21 27.45
N THR A 87 37.49 -26.38 26.71
CA THR A 87 38.63 -26.87 25.90
C THR A 87 39.96 -26.13 26.04
N SER A 88 40.12 -25.16 26.94
CA SER A 88 41.43 -24.50 27.14
C SER A 88 42.24 -25.13 28.27
N GLY A 89 42.73 -26.35 28.00
CA GLY A 89 43.89 -26.92 28.68
C GLY A 89 45.11 -26.88 27.74
N THR A 90 46.01 -25.94 28.00
CA THR A 90 47.47 -26.01 27.72
C THR A 90 47.99 -25.58 26.32
N GLN A 91 48.77 -24.49 26.38
CA GLN A 91 49.96 -24.10 25.59
C GLN A 91 49.86 -23.46 24.19
N GLY A 92 50.49 -22.28 24.11
CA GLY A 92 51.58 -22.03 23.15
C GLY A 92 51.25 -21.11 21.98
N GLY A 93 51.69 -19.86 22.08
CA GLY A 93 51.43 -18.82 21.07
C GLY A 93 52.27 -18.91 19.80
N SER A 94 51.87 -18.15 18.79
CA SER A 94 52.77 -17.42 17.87
C SER A 94 51.95 -16.49 16.97
N THR A 95 52.38 -15.24 16.93
CA THR A 95 51.97 -14.16 16.02
C THR A 95 52.51 -14.42 14.61
N SER A 96 51.68 -14.21 13.58
CA SER A 96 52.21 -13.92 12.24
C SER A 96 51.26 -13.02 11.44
N ASN A 97 51.81 -11.87 11.04
CA ASN A 97 51.31 -10.93 10.05
C ASN A 97 51.32 -11.55 8.66
N ASN A 98 50.31 -11.28 7.84
CA ASN A 98 50.45 -11.38 6.38
C ASN A 98 49.59 -10.33 5.67
N ASN A 99 50.24 -9.24 5.27
CA ASN A 99 49.75 -8.29 4.27
C ASN A 99 50.18 -8.81 2.89
N ASN A 100 49.23 -9.01 1.98
CA ASN A 100 49.53 -9.29 0.58
C ASN A 100 48.67 -8.40 -0.33
N THR A 101 49.30 -7.35 -0.87
CA THR A 101 48.74 -6.44 -1.88
C THR A 101 49.01 -7.01 -3.26
N ASN A 102 47.95 -7.34 -4.01
CA ASN A 102 48.04 -7.67 -5.43
C ASN A 102 47.42 -6.57 -6.30
N SER A 103 48.21 -6.11 -7.26
CA SER A 103 47.93 -5.11 -8.29
C SER A 103 46.88 -5.59 -9.31
N VAL A 104 45.98 -4.69 -9.71
CA VAL A 104 44.97 -4.93 -10.76
C VAL A 104 45.55 -4.60 -12.14
N PRO A 105 45.32 -5.43 -13.19
CA PRO A 105 45.85 -5.18 -14.53
C PRO A 105 45.17 -4.03 -15.29
N GLU A 106 45.99 -3.26 -16.00
CA GLU A 106 45.72 -2.07 -16.85
C GLU A 106 44.53 -2.21 -17.85
N THR A 107 44.09 -3.44 -18.13
CA THR A 107 42.90 -3.72 -18.95
C THR A 107 41.56 -3.32 -18.33
N TYR A 108 41.52 -3.09 -17.01
CA TYR A 108 40.30 -2.71 -16.29
C TYR A 108 39.96 -1.22 -16.41
N GLU A 109 40.97 -0.34 -16.44
CA GLU A 109 40.77 1.11 -16.55
C GLU A 109 40.30 1.51 -17.96
N ALA A 110 40.85 0.88 -19.00
CA ALA A 110 40.41 1.09 -20.38
C ALA A 110 38.94 0.67 -20.60
N ARG A 111 38.49 -0.38 -19.91
CA ARG A 111 37.10 -0.87 -19.96
C ARG A 111 36.14 0.03 -19.18
N ALA A 112 36.60 0.61 -18.06
CA ALA A 112 35.85 1.59 -17.28
C ALA A 112 35.67 2.92 -18.02
N ALA A 113 36.67 3.39 -18.76
CA ALA A 113 36.58 4.61 -19.56
C ALA A 113 35.58 4.48 -20.73
N ALA A 114 35.60 3.35 -21.45
CA ALA A 114 34.67 3.07 -22.55
C ALA A 114 33.20 2.96 -22.07
N MET A 115 32.98 2.48 -20.84
CA MET A 115 31.65 2.39 -20.22
C MET A 115 31.11 3.77 -19.81
N LYS A 116 31.98 4.68 -19.33
CA LYS A 116 31.64 6.07 -18.99
C LYS A 116 31.19 6.89 -20.20
N GLN A 117 31.74 6.62 -21.38
CA GLN A 117 31.42 7.36 -22.60
C GLN A 117 30.07 6.93 -23.22
N ARG A 118 29.63 5.68 -23.01
CA ARG A 118 28.31 5.19 -23.47
C ARG A 118 27.13 5.72 -22.63
N LEU A 119 27.36 6.01 -21.35
CA LEU A 119 26.34 6.54 -20.45
C LEU A 119 25.97 8.01 -20.72
N ARG A 120 26.81 8.77 -21.44
CA ARG A 120 26.54 10.19 -21.75
C ARG A 120 25.64 10.42 -22.98
N THR A 121 25.33 9.38 -23.76
CA THR A 121 24.69 9.53 -25.09
C THR A 121 23.23 9.05 -25.17
N SER A 122 22.56 8.73 -24.06
CA SER A 122 21.15 8.31 -24.09
C SER A 122 20.26 9.22 -23.23
N VAL A 123 19.81 10.33 -23.81
CA VAL A 123 18.67 11.10 -23.31
C VAL A 123 17.47 10.72 -24.17
N GLY A 124 16.55 9.94 -23.58
CA GLY A 124 15.28 9.57 -24.18
C GLY A 124 14.15 10.30 -23.46
N THR A 125 13.33 11.01 -24.23
CA THR A 125 12.11 11.71 -23.83
C THR A 125 11.08 10.76 -23.22
N THR A 126 10.72 10.95 -21.95
CA THR A 126 9.62 10.25 -21.27
C THR A 126 8.32 11.06 -21.35
N ARG A 127 7.23 10.35 -21.65
CA ARG A 127 5.85 10.83 -21.79
C ARG A 127 5.24 11.11 -20.41
N ALA A 128 4.41 12.14 -20.31
CA ALA A 128 3.69 12.53 -19.09
C ALA A 128 2.50 11.58 -18.80
N GLY A 129 2.29 11.30 -17.51
CA GLY A 129 1.12 10.59 -16.96
C GLY A 129 1.48 9.28 -16.27
N THR A 130 1.76 9.32 -14.96
CA THR A 130 1.70 8.14 -14.09
C THR A 130 1.06 8.52 -12.75
N SER A 131 0.04 7.75 -12.39
CA SER A 131 -0.74 7.83 -11.15
C SER A 131 0.12 7.57 -9.90
N LEU A 132 -0.43 7.98 -8.75
CA LEU A 132 0.08 7.87 -7.37
C LEU A 132 0.28 6.40 -6.89
N HIS A 133 0.89 5.52 -7.69
CA HIS A 133 1.05 4.13 -7.29
C HIS A 133 2.51 3.71 -7.11
N THR A 134 2.75 3.38 -5.85
CA THR A 134 3.86 2.81 -5.08
C THR A 134 4.51 1.55 -5.70
N ALA A 135 4.24 1.18 -6.95
CA ALA A 135 4.91 0.07 -7.65
C ALA A 135 6.44 0.29 -7.77
N ALA A 136 6.90 1.55 -7.77
CA ALA A 136 8.33 1.88 -7.67
C ALA A 136 8.94 1.43 -6.32
N LEU A 137 8.16 1.47 -5.23
CA LEU A 137 8.63 1.32 -3.86
C LEU A 137 9.11 -0.10 -3.52
N ILE A 138 8.44 -1.12 -4.06
CA ILE A 138 8.83 -2.54 -3.90
C ILE A 138 10.17 -2.84 -4.61
N PHE A 139 10.42 -2.19 -5.75
CA PHE A 139 11.72 -2.26 -6.43
C PHE A 139 12.84 -1.56 -5.63
N HIS A 140 12.48 -0.56 -4.82
CA HIS A 140 13.44 0.28 -4.09
C HIS A 140 13.92 -0.29 -2.76
N GLU A 141 13.13 -1.12 -2.07
CA GLU A 141 13.57 -1.78 -0.83
C GLU A 141 14.68 -2.83 -1.11
N GLY A 142 14.86 -3.21 -2.38
CA GLY A 142 15.81 -4.17 -2.97
C GLY A 142 17.28 -4.17 -2.49
N GLY A 143 17.80 -3.07 -1.96
CA GLY A 143 19.26 -2.80 -2.02
C GLY A 143 20.03 -2.53 -0.73
N THR A 144 19.40 -2.42 0.44
CA THR A 144 20.17 -2.17 1.68
C THR A 144 20.70 -3.50 2.24
N GLY A 145 22.03 -3.63 2.33
CA GLY A 145 22.77 -4.84 2.72
C GLY A 145 22.64 -5.28 4.19
N GLY A 146 21.41 -5.28 4.73
CA GLY A 146 21.07 -6.01 5.95
C GLY A 146 21.12 -7.52 5.72
N GLN A 147 21.11 -8.31 6.80
CA GLN A 147 21.17 -9.77 6.75
C GLN A 147 20.28 -10.33 5.64
N ALA A 148 20.79 -11.32 4.88
CA ALA A 148 20.12 -11.90 3.73
C ALA A 148 18.66 -12.21 4.07
N GLU A 149 17.75 -11.34 3.60
CA GLU A 149 16.34 -11.47 3.89
C GLU A 149 15.86 -12.81 3.36
N ASP A 150 15.05 -13.53 4.15
CA ASP A 150 14.53 -14.81 3.70
C ASP A 150 13.68 -14.61 2.44
N MET A 151 13.88 -15.49 1.45
CA MET A 151 13.27 -15.38 0.14
C MET A 151 12.32 -16.56 -0.07
N ILE A 152 11.09 -16.26 -0.52
CA ILE A 152 10.08 -17.25 -0.85
C ILE A 152 9.94 -17.30 -2.36
N ARG A 153 10.04 -18.50 -2.93
CA ARG A 153 9.82 -18.73 -4.36
C ARG A 153 8.31 -18.81 -4.60
N LEU A 154 7.80 -17.94 -5.46
CA LEU A 154 6.40 -17.95 -5.86
C LEU A 154 6.27 -18.40 -7.31
N ALA A 155 5.32 -19.31 -7.55
CA ALA A 155 4.88 -19.74 -8.86
C ALA A 155 3.38 -19.46 -9.00
N VAL A 156 2.98 -18.61 -9.95
CA VAL A 156 1.59 -18.20 -10.19
C VAL A 156 1.14 -18.65 -11.57
N MET A 157 -0.05 -19.24 -11.64
CA MET A 157 -0.78 -19.46 -12.90
C MET A 157 -1.98 -18.52 -12.94
N THR A 158 -2.46 -18.16 -14.11
CA THR A 158 -3.70 -17.38 -14.22
C THR A 158 -4.89 -18.25 -14.64
N ARG A 159 -6.07 -17.92 -14.15
CA ARG A 159 -7.34 -18.57 -14.46
C ARG A 159 -8.41 -17.49 -14.68
N MET A 160 -9.38 -17.79 -15.53
CA MET A 160 -10.60 -16.98 -15.66
C MET A 160 -11.69 -17.59 -14.77
N SER A 161 -12.52 -16.78 -14.09
CA SER A 161 -13.57 -17.28 -13.19
C SER A 161 -14.59 -18.19 -13.90
N ASP A 162 -14.83 -17.95 -15.19
CA ASP A 162 -15.70 -18.75 -16.07
C ASP A 162 -15.04 -20.05 -16.59
N SER A 163 -13.75 -20.26 -16.30
CA SER A 163 -12.96 -21.39 -16.80
C SER A 163 -12.48 -22.34 -15.71
N LYS A 164 -12.70 -23.64 -15.95
CA LYS A 164 -12.15 -24.72 -15.11
C LYS A 164 -10.66 -24.99 -15.35
N ALA A 165 -10.06 -24.43 -16.40
CA ALA A 165 -8.65 -24.61 -16.72
C ALA A 165 -7.87 -23.30 -16.54
N THR A 166 -6.59 -23.43 -16.16
CA THR A 166 -5.65 -22.31 -16.17
C THR A 166 -5.36 -21.88 -17.60
N ASN A 167 -5.16 -20.58 -17.79
CA ASN A 167 -4.91 -19.97 -19.08
C ASN A 167 -3.40 -19.79 -19.29
N THR A 168 -2.81 -20.68 -20.08
CA THR A 168 -1.37 -20.67 -20.35
C THR A 168 -0.92 -19.51 -21.26
N LYS A 169 -1.85 -18.79 -21.92
CA LYS A 169 -1.50 -17.70 -22.85
C LYS A 169 -1.08 -16.43 -22.11
N ILE A 170 -1.79 -16.10 -21.02
CA ILE A 170 -1.50 -14.93 -20.19
C ILE A 170 -0.32 -15.14 -19.22
N GLY A 171 0.35 -16.30 -19.34
CA GLY A 171 1.64 -16.58 -18.75
C GLY A 171 1.58 -17.26 -17.39
N ASN A 172 2.71 -17.82 -16.99
CA ASN A 172 2.97 -18.21 -15.62
C ASN A 172 4.06 -17.29 -15.09
N LEU A 173 3.96 -16.87 -13.84
CA LEU A 173 4.98 -16.10 -13.17
C LEU A 173 5.76 -17.03 -12.23
N ILE A 174 7.09 -17.05 -12.34
CA ILE A 174 7.96 -17.72 -11.38
C ILE A 174 9.01 -16.70 -10.95
N LYS A 175 8.98 -16.27 -9.70
CA LYS A 175 9.89 -15.24 -9.17
C LYS A 175 10.19 -15.49 -7.69
N LEU A 176 11.36 -15.04 -7.25
CA LEU A 176 11.74 -15.01 -5.85
C LEU A 176 11.31 -13.68 -5.26
N TYR A 177 10.57 -13.74 -4.15
CA TYR A 177 10.09 -12.60 -3.41
C TYR A 177 10.70 -12.57 -2.02
N ARG A 178 10.85 -11.36 -1.51
CA ARG A 178 11.20 -11.11 -0.13
C ARG A 178 10.09 -11.58 0.78
N SER A 179 10.46 -12.16 1.90
CA SER A 179 9.49 -12.65 2.88
C SER A 179 8.69 -11.50 3.55
N SER A 180 9.26 -10.28 3.61
CA SER A 180 8.57 -9.11 4.17
C SER A 180 7.54 -8.45 3.26
N ILE A 181 7.50 -8.76 1.95
CA ILE A 181 6.59 -8.08 1.01
C ILE A 181 5.13 -8.22 1.50
N PRO A 182 4.35 -7.13 1.59
CA PRO A 182 2.92 -7.22 1.88
C PRO A 182 2.20 -8.05 0.81
N MET A 183 1.25 -8.88 1.22
CA MET A 183 0.45 -9.68 0.29
C MET A 183 -0.32 -8.83 -0.74
N PRO A 184 -0.92 -7.68 -0.39
CA PRO A 184 -1.59 -6.82 -1.38
C PRO A 184 -0.62 -6.32 -2.47
N ASP A 185 0.60 -5.97 -2.06
CA ASP A 185 1.67 -5.49 -2.95
C ASP A 185 2.17 -6.57 -3.89
N LEU A 186 2.29 -7.79 -3.36
CA LEU A 186 2.56 -8.96 -4.16
C LEU A 186 1.47 -9.20 -5.22
N VAL A 187 0.19 -9.08 -4.84
CA VAL A 187 -0.93 -9.21 -5.79
C VAL A 187 -0.85 -8.15 -6.88
N GLN A 188 -0.63 -6.89 -6.52
CA GLN A 188 -0.48 -5.80 -7.48
C GLN A 188 0.67 -6.07 -8.46
N GLU A 189 1.83 -6.53 -7.97
CA GLU A 189 2.96 -6.85 -8.85
C GLU A 189 2.64 -8.00 -9.81
N ILE A 190 1.88 -9.01 -9.36
CA ILE A 190 1.40 -10.09 -10.22
C ILE A 190 0.44 -9.54 -11.30
N VAL A 191 -0.50 -8.68 -10.92
CA VAL A 191 -1.44 -8.02 -11.83
C VAL A 191 -0.70 -7.21 -12.88
N ASP A 192 0.30 -6.42 -12.51
CA ASP A 192 1.11 -5.61 -13.43
C ASP A 192 1.83 -6.45 -14.49
N VAL A 193 2.19 -7.69 -14.15
CA VAL A 193 2.79 -8.65 -15.11
C VAL A 193 1.76 -9.29 -16.02
N VAL A 194 0.60 -9.67 -15.47
CA VAL A 194 -0.45 -10.42 -16.20
C VAL A 194 -1.30 -9.50 -17.09
N SER A 195 -1.61 -8.30 -16.60
CA SER A 195 -2.51 -7.32 -17.22
C SER A 195 -2.13 -6.96 -18.68
N PRO A 196 -0.86 -6.67 -19.02
CA PRO A 196 -0.48 -6.45 -20.41
C PRO A 196 -0.71 -7.65 -21.33
N GLN A 197 -0.56 -8.88 -20.82
CA GLN A 197 -0.84 -10.09 -21.60
C GLN A 197 -2.35 -10.27 -21.79
N PHE A 198 -3.14 -10.01 -20.75
CA PHE A 198 -4.60 -10.08 -20.78
C PHE A 198 -5.17 -9.23 -21.94
N VAL A 199 -4.75 -7.96 -22.03
CA VAL A 199 -5.12 -7.05 -23.12
C VAL A 199 -4.55 -7.50 -24.47
N LYS A 200 -3.26 -7.86 -24.52
CA LYS A 200 -2.59 -8.31 -25.76
C LYS A 200 -3.28 -9.50 -26.43
N TYR A 201 -3.77 -10.44 -25.63
CA TYR A 201 -4.49 -11.62 -26.13
C TYR A 201 -5.99 -11.37 -26.35
N LYS A 202 -6.46 -10.13 -26.21
CA LYS A 202 -7.85 -9.71 -26.42
C LYS A 202 -8.82 -10.49 -25.53
N LEU A 203 -8.44 -10.72 -24.28
CA LEU A 203 -9.33 -11.30 -23.27
C LEU A 203 -10.19 -10.22 -22.59
N GLY A 204 -9.75 -8.96 -22.65
CA GLY A 204 -10.51 -7.76 -22.29
C GLY A 204 -9.89 -6.52 -22.96
N MET A 205 -10.62 -5.41 -22.96
CA MET A 205 -10.17 -4.13 -23.54
C MET A 205 -9.38 -3.25 -22.56
N LEU A 206 -9.60 -3.43 -21.27
CA LEU A 206 -8.98 -2.66 -20.20
C LEU A 206 -7.86 -3.47 -19.51
N PRO A 207 -6.82 -2.79 -19.00
CA PRO A 207 -5.89 -3.41 -18.06
C PRO A 207 -6.64 -3.95 -16.84
N LEU A 208 -6.22 -5.11 -16.33
CA LEU A 208 -6.68 -5.64 -15.04
C LEU A 208 -6.25 -4.72 -13.90
N GLU A 209 -7.13 -4.58 -12.91
CA GLU A 209 -6.92 -3.95 -11.62
C GLU A 209 -6.98 -4.98 -10.49
N ILE A 210 -6.54 -4.61 -9.29
CA ILE A 210 -6.57 -5.54 -8.13
C ILE A 210 -8.00 -5.97 -7.79
N GLY A 211 -9.00 -5.12 -8.03
CA GLY A 211 -10.42 -5.44 -7.82
C GLY A 211 -10.97 -6.48 -8.81
N ASP A 212 -10.28 -6.74 -9.93
CA ASP A 212 -10.72 -7.72 -10.91
C ASP A 212 -10.21 -9.14 -10.60
N VAL A 213 -9.40 -9.32 -9.55
CA VAL A 213 -8.67 -10.57 -9.33
C VAL A 213 -8.77 -11.08 -7.90
N ASP A 214 -8.81 -12.40 -7.78
CA ASP A 214 -8.61 -13.12 -6.52
C ASP A 214 -7.30 -13.89 -6.58
N LEU A 215 -6.49 -13.82 -5.51
CA LEU A 215 -5.36 -14.72 -5.35
C LEU A 215 -5.81 -15.98 -4.59
N ARG A 216 -5.61 -17.14 -5.21
CA ARG A 216 -6.03 -18.44 -4.68
C ARG A 216 -4.86 -19.41 -4.65
N TRP A 217 -4.98 -20.48 -3.88
CA TRP A 217 -4.05 -21.59 -3.94
C TRP A 217 -4.31 -22.48 -5.16
N SER A 218 -3.28 -23.21 -5.58
CA SER A 218 -3.37 -24.19 -6.66
C SER A 218 -4.57 -25.14 -6.49
N GLY A 219 -5.29 -25.36 -7.59
CA GLY A 219 -6.55 -26.08 -7.57
C GLY A 219 -7.75 -25.19 -7.19
N ASN A 220 -7.67 -23.87 -7.44
CA ASN A 220 -8.73 -22.90 -7.17
C ASN A 220 -9.23 -22.92 -5.71
N ARG A 221 -8.31 -23.02 -4.75
CA ARG A 221 -8.64 -23.08 -3.32
C ARG A 221 -8.51 -21.70 -2.69
N LEU A 222 -9.51 -21.28 -1.91
CA LEU A 222 -9.43 -20.01 -1.20
C LEU A 222 -8.33 -20.07 -0.12
N PRO A 223 -7.61 -18.96 0.12
CA PRO A 223 -6.75 -18.83 1.29
C PRO A 223 -7.55 -18.92 2.59
N GLU A 224 -6.85 -19.19 3.70
CA GLU A 224 -7.42 -19.05 5.03
C GLU A 224 -7.86 -17.58 5.25
N PRO A 225 -8.99 -17.33 5.95
CA PRO A 225 -9.40 -15.97 6.29
C PRO A 225 -8.31 -15.22 7.08
N ASN A 226 -8.21 -13.90 6.89
CA ASN A 226 -7.26 -13.02 7.60
C ASN A 226 -5.79 -13.29 7.25
N SER A 227 -5.52 -13.82 6.05
CA SER A 227 -4.17 -14.14 5.58
C SER A 227 -3.69 -13.22 4.47
N MET A 228 -4.58 -12.47 3.82
CA MET A 228 -4.29 -11.73 2.59
C MET A 228 -3.76 -10.31 2.82
N THR A 229 -3.76 -9.83 4.06
CA THR A 229 -3.29 -8.48 4.40
C THR A 229 -1.94 -8.43 5.12
N GLY A 230 -1.39 -9.60 5.50
CA GLY A 230 -0.07 -9.72 6.14
C GLY A 230 1.10 -9.71 5.15
N SER A 231 2.31 -10.01 5.65
CA SER A 231 3.47 -10.27 4.79
C SER A 231 3.40 -11.65 4.14
N LEU A 232 4.17 -11.84 3.05
CA LEU A 232 4.33 -13.15 2.41
C LEU A 232 4.85 -14.23 3.37
N ALA A 233 5.71 -13.86 4.32
CA ALA A 233 6.15 -14.74 5.41
C ALA A 233 4.97 -15.20 6.27
N ASN A 234 4.13 -14.26 6.72
CA ASN A 234 2.97 -14.56 7.55
C ASN A 234 1.98 -15.45 6.78
N PHE A 235 1.73 -15.14 5.51
CA PHE A 235 0.91 -15.95 4.62
C PHE A 235 1.45 -17.39 4.51
N TYR A 236 2.75 -17.56 4.25
CA TYR A 236 3.38 -18.88 4.20
C TYR A 236 3.24 -19.63 5.53
N MET A 237 3.60 -19.00 6.65
CA MET A 237 3.55 -19.61 7.98
C MET A 237 2.13 -20.05 8.36
N MET A 238 1.12 -19.25 8.06
CA MET A 238 -0.28 -19.56 8.36
C MET A 238 -0.78 -20.80 7.62
N HIS A 239 -0.31 -21.02 6.40
CA HIS A 239 -0.66 -22.17 5.56
C HIS A 239 0.33 -23.34 5.68
N SER A 240 1.39 -23.19 6.47
CA SER A 240 2.38 -24.23 6.76
C SER A 240 2.44 -24.60 8.25
N SER A 241 1.49 -24.15 9.07
CA SER A 241 1.56 -24.30 10.53
C SER A 241 1.27 -25.72 11.03
N THR A 242 0.55 -26.51 10.25
CA THR A 242 0.20 -27.90 10.58
C THR A 242 0.46 -28.83 9.40
N THR A 243 0.66 -30.12 9.68
CA THR A 243 0.84 -31.14 8.63
C THR A 243 -0.33 -31.19 7.66
N GLU A 244 -1.56 -31.00 8.14
CA GLU A 244 -2.76 -30.95 7.30
C GLU A 244 -2.77 -29.72 6.39
N LYS A 245 -2.43 -28.54 6.90
CA LYS A 245 -2.33 -27.31 6.10
C LYS A 245 -1.23 -27.43 5.05
N ILE A 246 -0.07 -27.99 5.41
CA ILE A 246 1.02 -28.28 4.46
C ILE A 246 0.53 -29.22 3.35
N ALA A 247 -0.17 -30.31 3.69
CA ALA A 247 -0.73 -31.22 2.70
C ALA A 247 -1.76 -30.55 1.79
N THR A 248 -2.58 -29.65 2.35
CA THR A 248 -3.69 -28.98 1.68
C THR A 248 -3.24 -27.85 0.74
N TYR A 249 -2.28 -27.03 1.18
CA TYR A 249 -1.88 -25.80 0.51
C TYR A 249 -0.50 -25.91 -0.14
N VAL A 250 0.51 -26.34 0.62
CA VAL A 250 1.93 -26.29 0.18
C VAL A 250 2.30 -27.46 -0.73
N ASN A 251 1.84 -28.67 -0.43
CA ASN A 251 2.20 -29.88 -1.18
C ASN A 251 1.40 -30.06 -2.48
N ASN A 252 0.34 -29.28 -2.68
CA ASN A 252 -0.49 -29.36 -3.88
C ASN A 252 0.17 -28.64 -5.07
N ILE A 253 1.30 -29.18 -5.54
CA ILE A 253 2.14 -28.55 -6.57
C ILE A 253 1.65 -28.97 -7.97
N PRO A 254 1.21 -28.03 -8.82
CA PRO A 254 0.84 -28.31 -10.21
C PRO A 254 1.95 -29.04 -10.97
N SER A 255 1.57 -29.93 -11.89
CA SER A 255 2.52 -30.74 -12.67
C SER A 255 3.60 -29.90 -13.38
N ILE A 256 3.22 -28.73 -13.88
CA ILE A 256 4.09 -27.76 -14.56
C ILE A 256 5.19 -27.19 -13.64
N PHE A 257 5.00 -27.20 -12.32
CA PHE A 257 5.95 -26.67 -11.34
C PHE A 257 6.68 -27.74 -10.52
N ARG A 258 6.43 -29.04 -10.78
CA ARG A 258 7.07 -30.14 -10.03
C ARG A 258 8.60 -30.12 -10.07
N THR A 259 9.19 -29.58 -11.14
CA THR A 259 10.65 -29.45 -11.26
C THR A 259 11.21 -28.42 -10.27
N LEU A 260 10.43 -27.40 -9.91
CA LEU A 260 10.84 -26.36 -8.95
C LEU A 260 10.90 -26.90 -7.51
N ALA A 261 10.12 -27.94 -7.20
CA ALA A 261 10.02 -28.55 -5.88
C ALA A 261 11.19 -29.47 -5.52
N ARG A 262 12.05 -29.83 -6.49
CA ARG A 262 13.18 -30.76 -6.27
C ARG A 262 14.34 -30.15 -5.47
N GLY A 263 14.32 -28.85 -5.21
CA GLY A 263 15.31 -28.18 -4.38
C GLY A 263 14.95 -28.31 -2.89
N HIS A 264 15.72 -29.09 -2.13
CA HIS A 264 15.42 -29.47 -0.74
C HIS A 264 15.32 -28.31 0.28
N ASN A 265 15.60 -27.05 -0.09
CA ASN A 265 15.63 -25.92 0.84
C ASN A 265 14.81 -24.70 0.39
N THR A 266 14.03 -24.77 -0.69
CA THR A 266 13.30 -23.59 -1.16
C THR A 266 11.84 -23.61 -0.69
N LYS A 267 11.45 -22.62 0.11
CA LYS A 267 10.03 -22.30 0.37
C LYS A 267 9.37 -21.99 -0.97
N LEU A 268 8.46 -22.85 -1.42
CA LEU A 268 7.75 -22.73 -2.70
C LEU A 268 6.26 -22.55 -2.44
N LEU A 269 5.69 -21.48 -3.00
CA LEU A 269 4.25 -21.24 -3.04
C LEU A 269 3.75 -21.40 -4.47
N CYS A 270 2.68 -22.17 -4.66
CA CYS A 270 2.03 -22.35 -5.95
C CYS A 270 0.61 -21.77 -5.88
N LEU A 271 0.42 -20.58 -6.47
CA LEU A 271 -0.83 -19.83 -6.43
C LEU A 271 -1.49 -19.74 -7.80
N GLU A 272 -2.76 -19.36 -7.81
CA GLU A 272 -3.57 -19.05 -8.98
C GLU A 272 -4.10 -17.62 -8.85
N LEU A 273 -3.82 -16.77 -9.85
CA LEU A 273 -4.50 -15.49 -10.02
C LEU A 273 -5.79 -15.76 -10.80
N VAL A 274 -6.95 -15.62 -10.15
CA VAL A 274 -8.26 -15.82 -10.76
C VAL A 274 -8.83 -14.48 -11.15
N VAL A 275 -8.97 -14.23 -12.44
CA VAL A 275 -9.65 -13.04 -12.97
C VAL A 275 -11.16 -13.23 -12.84
N ASN A 276 -11.79 -12.38 -12.05
CA ASN A 276 -13.23 -12.32 -11.90
C ASN A 276 -13.84 -11.58 -13.11
N MET A 277 -14.34 -12.35 -14.07
CA MET A 277 -14.91 -11.81 -15.30
C MET A 277 -16.21 -11.03 -15.10
N ASP A 278 -16.94 -11.26 -14.02
CA ASP A 278 -18.16 -10.50 -13.72
C ASP A 278 -17.76 -9.10 -13.24
N SER A 279 -16.89 -8.99 -12.23
CA SER A 279 -16.36 -7.71 -11.75
C SER A 279 -15.62 -6.92 -12.83
N TYR A 280 -14.81 -7.61 -13.64
CA TYR A 280 -14.13 -6.99 -14.79
C TYR A 280 -15.14 -6.46 -15.83
N GLY A 281 -16.19 -7.23 -16.13
CA GLY A 281 -17.23 -6.85 -17.08
C GLY A 281 -18.01 -5.61 -16.63
N ASP A 282 -18.39 -5.57 -15.35
CA ASP A 282 -19.05 -4.41 -14.72
C ASP A 282 -18.18 -3.15 -14.87
N ARG A 283 -16.87 -3.26 -14.61
CA ARG A 283 -15.93 -2.14 -14.76
C ARG A 283 -15.75 -1.70 -16.21
N GLU A 284 -15.69 -2.64 -17.15
CA GLU A 284 -15.58 -2.34 -18.59
C GLU A 284 -16.82 -1.59 -19.11
N GLU A 285 -18.02 -1.96 -18.65
CA GLU A 285 -19.26 -1.24 -18.97
C GLU A 285 -19.24 0.19 -18.40
N LEU A 286 -18.81 0.37 -17.15
CA LEU A 286 -18.69 1.68 -16.51
C LEU A 286 -17.72 2.62 -17.25
N ASP A 287 -16.56 2.11 -17.66
CA ASP A 287 -15.57 2.89 -18.42
C ASP A 287 -16.08 3.22 -19.84
N ALA A 288 -16.81 2.31 -20.49
CA ALA A 288 -17.43 2.57 -21.78
C ALA A 288 -18.44 3.73 -21.71
N VAL A 289 -19.29 3.75 -20.67
CA VAL A 289 -20.24 4.83 -20.39
C VAL A 289 -19.51 6.14 -20.12
N ALA A 290 -18.46 6.11 -19.28
CA ALA A 290 -17.69 7.32 -18.93
C ALA A 290 -17.00 7.96 -20.14
N ARG A 291 -16.64 7.18 -21.17
CA ARG A 291 -16.02 7.69 -22.40
C ARG A 291 -17.02 8.20 -23.43
N ASN A 292 -18.31 8.25 -23.11
CA ASN A 292 -19.39 8.55 -24.06
C ASN A 292 -19.30 7.70 -25.33
N LEU A 293 -18.74 6.48 -25.22
CA LEU A 293 -18.74 5.56 -26.34
C LEU A 293 -20.16 5.01 -26.43
N ASN A 294 -20.89 5.40 -27.48
CA ASN A 294 -22.21 4.84 -27.77
C ASN A 294 -22.10 3.31 -27.85
N VAL A 295 -22.45 2.63 -26.76
CA VAL A 295 -22.59 1.16 -26.72
C VAL A 295 -23.84 0.73 -27.52
N ASP A 296 -24.69 1.68 -27.89
CA ASP A 296 -25.99 1.50 -28.56
C ASP A 296 -25.95 1.34 -30.10
N GLU A 297 -24.82 0.97 -30.71
CA GLU A 297 -24.87 0.25 -31.99
C GLU A 297 -24.72 -1.26 -31.74
N PRO A 298 -25.83 -1.99 -31.52
CA PRO A 298 -25.79 -3.43 -31.42
C PRO A 298 -25.42 -4.02 -32.78
N ASN A 299 -24.14 -4.36 -32.94
CA ASN A 299 -23.70 -5.36 -33.90
C ASN A 299 -24.22 -6.73 -33.43
N SER A 300 -25.51 -6.95 -33.68
CA SER A 300 -26.28 -8.13 -33.28
C SER A 300 -25.77 -9.43 -33.92
N THR A 301 -24.74 -10.05 -33.34
CA THR A 301 -24.43 -11.47 -33.61
C THR A 301 -23.94 -12.29 -32.40
N SER A 302 -24.19 -11.86 -31.16
CA SER A 302 -23.99 -12.71 -29.97
C SER A 302 -25.33 -13.17 -29.37
N ARG A 303 -26.01 -14.10 -30.06
CA ARG A 303 -27.12 -14.86 -29.45
C ARG A 303 -26.58 -15.69 -28.28
N LYS A 304 -27.08 -15.42 -27.07
CA LYS A 304 -27.11 -16.39 -25.94
C LYS A 304 -27.70 -17.71 -26.45
N ARG A 305 -26.87 -18.76 -26.52
CA ARG A 305 -27.31 -20.12 -26.90
C ARG A 305 -28.07 -20.75 -25.73
N ALA A 306 -29.37 -20.91 -25.91
CA ALA A 306 -30.09 -22.03 -25.34
C ALA A 306 -29.71 -23.31 -26.11
N ILE A 307 -29.45 -24.38 -25.37
CA ILE A 307 -29.06 -25.69 -25.87
C ILE A 307 -30.27 -26.38 -26.52
N SER A 308 -30.23 -26.63 -27.83
CA SER A 308 -30.73 -27.88 -28.46
C SER A 308 -30.37 -27.95 -29.97
N GLY A 309 -30.06 -29.16 -30.45
CA GLY A 309 -30.47 -29.63 -31.79
C GLY A 309 -29.65 -29.29 -33.04
N THR A 310 -28.75 -30.21 -33.41
CA THR A 310 -28.51 -30.80 -34.76
C THR A 310 -28.42 -29.96 -36.06
N SER A 311 -27.22 -30.07 -36.65
CA SER A 311 -26.86 -30.34 -38.06
C SER A 311 -27.05 -29.34 -39.21
N SER A 312 -25.99 -29.31 -40.04
CA SER A 312 -25.88 -29.05 -41.49
C SER A 312 -25.41 -27.67 -41.98
N GLY A 313 -24.14 -27.67 -42.45
CA GLY A 313 -23.65 -27.21 -43.75
C GLY A 313 -24.03 -25.85 -44.33
N GLY A 314 -23.01 -25.04 -44.70
CA GLY A 314 -23.19 -23.97 -45.68
C GLY A 314 -22.08 -22.91 -45.70
N LEU A 315 -21.27 -22.93 -46.75
CA LEU A 315 -20.21 -21.97 -47.09
C LEU A 315 -20.77 -20.59 -47.50
N SER A 316 -20.12 -19.48 -47.10
CA SER A 316 -19.50 -18.48 -48.00
C SER A 316 -19.57 -17.00 -47.54
N LYS A 317 -18.38 -16.39 -47.64
CA LYS A 317 -18.06 -15.04 -48.18
C LYS A 317 -18.26 -13.77 -47.33
N ARG A 318 -17.08 -13.23 -46.97
CA ARG A 318 -16.58 -11.84 -47.13
C ARG A 318 -17.36 -10.69 -46.47
N LEU A 319 -16.66 -10.00 -45.57
CA LEU A 319 -16.30 -8.59 -45.78
C LEU A 319 -14.93 -8.27 -45.15
N ARG A 320 -14.18 -7.42 -45.86
CA ARG A 320 -12.81 -6.93 -45.59
C ARG A 320 -12.89 -5.43 -45.31
N ALA A 321 -11.80 -4.91 -44.71
CA ALA A 321 -11.46 -3.53 -44.35
C ALA A 321 -11.83 -3.20 -42.89
N LEU A 322 -10.92 -2.77 -42.01
CA LEU A 322 -9.78 -1.88 -42.21
C LEU A 322 -8.45 -2.46 -41.68
N THR A 323 -7.42 -2.29 -42.51
CA THR A 323 -6.00 -2.51 -42.23
C THR A 323 -5.43 -1.32 -41.48
N ASN A 324 -4.75 -1.57 -40.36
CA ASN A 324 -3.62 -0.75 -39.93
C ASN A 324 -2.42 -1.64 -39.62
N SER A 325 -1.27 -1.14 -40.02
CA SER A 325 -0.11 -1.86 -40.52
C SER A 325 0.94 -2.21 -39.45
N ASN A 326 1.63 -3.33 -39.72
CA ASN A 326 3.02 -3.63 -39.38
C ASN A 326 3.39 -3.89 -37.90
N ILE A 327 3.17 -5.13 -37.45
CA ILE A 327 4.16 -5.83 -36.60
C ILE A 327 4.39 -7.22 -37.21
N GLY A 328 5.57 -7.39 -37.82
CA GLY A 328 6.00 -8.64 -38.42
C GLY A 328 6.11 -9.75 -37.37
N SER A 329 5.49 -10.88 -37.69
CA SER A 329 5.57 -12.10 -36.92
C SER A 329 6.93 -12.79 -37.10
N THR A 330 7.56 -13.17 -36.00
CA THR A 330 8.35 -14.40 -35.94
C THR A 330 7.80 -15.27 -34.83
N LEU A 331 7.07 -16.31 -35.21
CA LEU A 331 6.70 -17.45 -34.37
C LEU A 331 7.99 -18.12 -33.88
N GLY A 332 8.28 -17.97 -32.59
CA GLY A 332 9.34 -18.70 -31.91
C GLY A 332 8.80 -19.30 -30.62
N SER A 333 8.63 -20.61 -30.60
CA SER A 333 8.50 -21.39 -29.37
C SER A 333 9.71 -21.08 -28.47
N ARG A 334 9.48 -20.48 -27.29
CA ARG A 334 10.53 -20.16 -26.31
C ARG A 334 10.31 -20.96 -25.03
N PHE A 335 10.70 -22.22 -25.07
CA PHE A 335 11.37 -22.85 -23.92
C PHE A 335 12.86 -22.49 -24.03
N GLY A 336 13.22 -21.27 -23.64
CA GLY A 336 14.61 -20.81 -23.56
C GLY A 336 15.00 -20.64 -22.09
N ALA A 337 16.21 -21.08 -21.74
CA ALA A 337 16.78 -20.89 -20.41
C ALA A 337 16.72 -19.41 -19.97
N ALA A 338 16.34 -19.18 -18.72
CA ALA A 338 16.35 -17.88 -18.06
C ALA A 338 17.73 -17.23 -18.24
N GLY A 339 17.80 -16.17 -19.05
CA GLY A 339 19.08 -15.58 -19.46
C GLY A 339 18.92 -14.26 -20.19
N SER A 340 18.04 -13.38 -19.70
CA SER A 340 18.15 -11.95 -19.99
C SER A 340 18.39 -11.26 -18.65
N SER A 341 19.67 -11.18 -18.27
CA SER A 341 20.13 -10.31 -17.18
C SER A 341 19.80 -8.87 -17.57
N ARG A 342 18.63 -8.38 -17.14
CA ARG A 342 18.49 -6.96 -16.86
C ARG A 342 19.54 -6.70 -15.78
N THR A 343 20.64 -6.06 -16.15
CA THR A 343 21.58 -5.50 -15.17
C THR A 343 20.74 -4.71 -14.18
N PRO A 344 20.71 -5.10 -12.88
CA PRO A 344 20.00 -4.33 -11.88
C PRO A 344 20.51 -2.90 -11.99
N ALA A 345 19.59 -1.94 -12.14
CA ALA A 345 19.95 -0.53 -12.15
C ALA A 345 20.86 -0.30 -10.94
N LEU A 346 22.07 0.22 -11.18
CA LEU A 346 23.01 0.52 -10.13
C LEU A 346 22.27 1.48 -9.19
N MET A 347 21.91 1.01 -8.00
CA MET A 347 21.06 1.79 -7.10
C MET A 347 21.85 3.02 -6.69
N THR A 348 21.35 4.19 -7.07
CA THR A 348 21.83 5.45 -6.51
C THR A 348 21.64 5.38 -4.99
N PRO A 349 22.69 5.64 -4.19
CA PRO A 349 22.55 5.65 -2.74
C PRO A 349 21.44 6.62 -2.36
N LYS A 350 20.46 6.14 -1.57
CA LYS A 350 19.41 6.99 -1.04
C LYS A 350 20.05 8.00 -0.09
N THR A 351 19.88 9.28 -0.37
CA THR A 351 20.22 10.34 0.57
C THR A 351 18.99 10.63 1.42
N GLN A 352 19.21 10.92 2.70
CA GLN A 352 18.16 11.16 3.68
C GLN A 352 18.54 12.34 4.55
N SER A 353 17.54 13.13 4.93
CA SER A 353 17.68 14.25 5.85
C SER A 353 17.15 13.86 7.23
N ARG A 354 17.90 14.18 8.29
CA ARG A 354 17.37 14.12 9.67
C ARG A 354 16.58 15.39 9.93
N VAL A 355 15.40 15.25 10.52
CA VAL A 355 14.49 16.36 10.83
C VAL A 355 13.95 16.22 12.24
N THR A 356 13.74 17.36 12.91
CA THR A 356 12.95 17.43 14.14
C THR A 356 11.61 18.04 13.80
N LEU A 357 10.53 17.41 14.26
CA LEU A 357 9.15 17.74 13.89
C LEU A 357 8.35 18.16 15.13
N GLU A 358 7.51 19.18 14.96
CA GLU A 358 6.42 19.50 15.88
C GLU A 358 5.11 18.90 15.35
N ARG A 359 4.40 18.14 16.19
CA ARG A 359 3.19 17.40 15.80
C ARG A 359 1.91 18.13 16.22
N CYS A 360 0.99 18.26 15.27
CA CYS A 360 -0.38 18.71 15.51
C CYS A 360 -1.36 17.63 15.02
N ASP A 361 -2.18 17.11 15.94
CA ASP A 361 -3.26 16.19 15.60
C ASP A 361 -4.53 16.99 15.23
N ILE A 362 -5.38 16.40 14.38
CA ILE A 362 -6.70 16.95 14.08
C ILE A 362 -7.76 16.03 14.68
N SER A 363 -8.66 16.58 15.47
CA SER A 363 -9.89 15.92 15.92
C SER A 363 -11.11 16.61 15.31
N VAL A 364 -12.20 15.86 15.23
CA VAL A 364 -13.51 16.37 14.81
C VAL A 364 -14.49 15.96 15.91
N HIS A 365 -15.27 16.91 16.41
CA HIS A 365 -16.21 16.69 17.51
C HIS A 365 -17.66 16.78 17.03
N PRO A 366 -18.49 15.75 17.26
CA PRO A 366 -19.94 15.86 17.05
C PRO A 366 -20.58 16.87 18.01
N PRO A 367 -21.72 17.50 17.65
CA PRO A 367 -22.47 17.30 16.41
C PRO A 367 -22.09 18.23 15.24
N GLN A 368 -21.28 19.28 15.47
CA GLN A 368 -20.97 20.26 14.43
C GLN A 368 -19.95 19.76 13.41
N TYR A 369 -19.18 18.72 13.77
CA TYR A 369 -18.09 18.19 12.97
C TYR A 369 -17.05 19.27 12.58
N GLU A 370 -16.86 20.27 13.43
CA GLU A 370 -15.82 21.28 13.26
C GLU A 370 -14.43 20.70 13.60
N PRO A 371 -13.39 21.02 12.82
CA PRO A 371 -12.04 20.55 13.10
C PRO A 371 -11.43 21.31 14.29
N GLU A 372 -10.81 20.57 15.20
CA GLU A 372 -9.97 21.10 16.28
C GLU A 372 -8.52 20.66 16.05
N LEU A 373 -7.63 21.66 15.97
CA LEU A 373 -6.18 21.44 15.90
C LEU A 373 -5.61 21.29 17.32
N ILE A 374 -5.17 20.09 17.65
CA ILE A 374 -4.57 19.77 18.94
C ILE A 374 -3.05 19.70 18.78
N GLN A 375 -2.37 20.80 19.13
CA GLN A 375 -0.91 20.80 19.21
C GLN A 375 -0.45 19.85 20.33
N LYS A 376 0.36 18.86 19.98
CA LYS A 376 0.93 17.94 20.96
C LYS A 376 2.22 18.52 21.51
N SER A 377 2.38 18.44 22.83
CA SER A 377 3.64 18.83 23.45
C SER A 377 4.73 17.81 23.13
N GLY A 378 5.90 18.31 22.75
CA GLY A 378 7.08 17.51 22.47
C GLY A 378 7.55 17.59 21.02
N GLN A 379 8.81 17.22 20.82
CA GLN A 379 9.45 17.15 19.52
C GLN A 379 9.58 15.68 19.12
N ILE A 380 9.41 15.41 17.84
CA ILE A 380 9.56 14.08 17.25
C ILE A 380 10.77 14.10 16.33
N GLU A 381 11.71 13.19 16.56
CA GLU A 381 12.84 13.00 15.64
C GLU A 381 12.41 12.10 14.48
N ALA A 382 12.81 12.45 13.26
CA ALA A 382 12.54 11.65 12.08
C ALA A 382 13.68 11.72 11.06
N VAL A 383 13.66 10.79 10.12
CA VAL A 383 14.49 10.76 8.91
C VAL A 383 13.56 10.72 7.72
N ILE A 384 13.75 11.64 6.77
CA ILE A 384 12.98 11.73 5.52
C ILE A 384 13.89 11.47 4.33
N ASP A 385 13.44 10.66 3.38
CA ASP A 385 14.14 10.46 2.09
C ASP A 385 14.17 11.79 1.33
N ASP A 386 15.32 12.15 0.73
CA ASP A 386 15.46 13.43 0.00
C ASP A 386 14.69 13.42 -1.34
N VAL A 387 14.33 12.23 -1.82
CA VAL A 387 13.64 12.02 -3.09
C VAL A 387 12.27 11.41 -2.82
N HIS A 388 11.23 12.03 -3.38
CA HIS A 388 9.88 11.48 -3.30
C HIS A 388 9.81 10.14 -4.02
N PHE A 389 9.09 9.18 -3.43
CA PHE A 389 8.87 7.87 -4.06
C PHE A 389 7.61 7.86 -4.93
N ALA A 390 6.69 8.79 -4.70
CA ALA A 390 5.46 8.93 -5.47
C ALA A 390 5.09 10.41 -5.65
N LYS A 391 4.39 10.68 -6.76
CA LYS A 391 3.93 12.01 -7.18
C LYS A 391 2.51 11.87 -7.74
N GLY A 392 1.63 12.77 -7.31
CA GLY A 392 0.25 12.86 -7.79
C GLY A 392 -0.04 14.17 -8.48
N GLY A 393 -1.34 14.45 -8.67
CA GLY A 393 -1.79 15.72 -9.26
C GLY A 393 -1.25 16.93 -8.48
N SER A 394 -1.46 16.94 -7.16
CA SER A 394 -1.08 18.05 -6.28
C SER A 394 -0.01 17.73 -5.24
N LYS A 395 0.27 16.44 -4.98
CA LYS A 395 1.07 15.96 -3.83
C LYS A 395 2.36 15.25 -4.22
N LEU A 396 3.40 15.43 -3.41
CA LEU A 396 4.61 14.58 -3.39
C LEU A 396 4.59 13.73 -2.11
N ALA A 397 5.00 12.48 -2.20
CA ALA A 397 5.08 11.55 -1.07
C ALA A 397 6.51 11.02 -0.87
N TYR A 398 6.99 11.10 0.36
CA TYR A 398 8.34 10.77 0.79
C TYR A 398 8.30 9.64 1.84
N ASP A 399 9.31 8.75 1.81
CA ASP A 399 9.47 7.72 2.84
C ASP A 399 10.00 8.44 4.09
N MET A 400 9.34 8.23 5.23
CA MET A 400 9.73 8.83 6.50
C MET A 400 9.83 7.74 7.56
N THR A 401 10.88 7.83 8.35
CA THR A 401 11.06 7.02 9.55
C THR A 401 10.98 7.91 10.77
N ILE A 402 10.07 7.61 11.68
CA ILE A 402 9.80 8.39 12.89
C ILE A 402 10.34 7.62 14.10
N PHE A 403 10.96 8.32 15.05
CA PHE A 403 11.49 7.75 16.28
C PHE A 403 10.64 8.18 17.47
N VAL A 404 9.77 7.28 17.96
CA VAL A 404 8.90 7.53 19.12
C VAL A 404 9.26 6.53 20.23
N ASN A 405 9.72 7.01 21.38
CA ASN A 405 10.09 6.17 22.53
C ASN A 405 11.07 5.04 22.16
N ASP A 406 12.14 5.37 21.42
CA ASP A 406 13.15 4.44 20.88
C ASP A 406 12.61 3.38 19.90
N LYS A 407 11.34 3.50 19.47
CA LYS A 407 10.77 2.66 18.41
C LYS A 407 10.82 3.39 17.08
N GLU A 408 11.23 2.63 16.08
CA GLU A 408 11.20 3.05 14.69
C GLU A 408 9.82 2.77 14.11
N GLU A 409 9.14 3.81 13.64
CA GLU A 409 7.84 3.72 12.96
C GLU A 409 7.99 4.21 11.52
N ARG A 410 7.45 3.44 10.59
CA ARG A 410 7.48 3.79 9.16
C ARG A 410 6.24 4.59 8.79
N ALA A 411 6.48 5.72 8.13
CA ALA A 411 5.47 6.65 7.73
C ALA A 411 5.68 7.13 6.28
N VAL A 412 4.67 7.84 5.78
CA VAL A 412 4.73 8.60 4.53
C VAL A 412 4.51 10.06 4.89
N ALA A 413 5.43 10.91 4.44
CA ALA A 413 5.28 12.35 4.55
C ALA A 413 4.83 12.93 3.21
N LYS A 414 3.76 13.71 3.22
CA LYS A 414 3.18 14.34 2.04
C LYS A 414 3.24 15.86 2.14
N ARG A 415 3.52 16.51 1.01
CA ARG A 415 3.39 17.96 0.84
C ARG A 415 2.72 18.30 -0.49
N ILE A 416 2.08 19.46 -0.53
CA ILE A 416 1.54 20.05 -1.75
C ILE A 416 2.69 20.65 -2.55
N TYR A 417 2.74 20.36 -3.85
CA TYR A 417 3.69 20.99 -4.78
C TYR A 417 3.00 21.79 -5.90
N ARG A 418 1.68 21.61 -6.05
CA ARG A 418 0.87 22.20 -7.12
C ARG A 418 -0.59 22.33 -6.66
N THR A 419 -1.26 23.42 -7.04
CA THR A 419 -2.69 23.64 -6.72
C THR A 419 -3.57 23.70 -7.96
N SER A 420 -3.03 24.07 -9.12
CA SER A 420 -3.76 24.11 -10.39
C SER A 420 -3.01 23.38 -11.50
N ASP A 421 -3.74 22.92 -12.52
CA ASP A 421 -3.16 22.31 -13.72
C ASP A 421 -2.42 23.29 -14.64
N ASP A 422 -2.47 24.59 -14.34
CA ASP A 422 -1.76 25.64 -15.08
C ASP A 422 -0.46 26.08 -14.41
N ASP A 423 -0.22 25.68 -13.15
CA ASP A 423 1.02 26.03 -12.46
C ASP A 423 2.20 25.41 -13.22
N SER A 424 3.13 26.25 -13.68
CA SER A 424 4.26 25.85 -14.52
C SER A 424 5.06 24.69 -13.88
N HIS A 425 5.60 23.78 -14.69
CA HIS A 425 6.27 22.54 -14.27
C HIS A 425 7.52 22.68 -13.36
N SER A 426 7.86 23.88 -12.90
CA SER A 426 8.98 24.04 -11.98
C SER A 426 8.62 23.49 -10.60
N LEU A 427 9.38 22.49 -10.13
CA LEU A 427 9.30 21.98 -8.76
C LEU A 427 9.71 23.03 -7.71
N SER A 428 10.21 24.19 -8.14
CA SER A 428 10.59 25.30 -7.26
C SER A 428 9.37 26.19 -6.96
N ASN A 429 8.85 26.07 -5.74
CA ASN A 429 8.18 27.15 -5.00
C ASN A 429 6.82 27.66 -5.50
N GLY A 430 6.03 26.85 -6.22
CA GLY A 430 4.67 27.27 -6.60
C GLY A 430 3.72 27.47 -5.40
N VAL A 431 3.93 26.74 -4.31
CA VAL A 431 3.04 26.74 -3.14
C VAL A 431 3.78 27.27 -1.92
N SER A 432 3.29 28.37 -1.33
CA SER A 432 3.86 28.94 -0.11
C SER A 432 3.70 27.97 1.08
N VAL A 433 4.56 28.08 2.09
CA VAL A 433 4.51 27.22 3.29
C VAL A 433 3.15 27.31 3.99
N VAL A 434 2.61 28.54 4.11
CA VAL A 434 1.29 28.81 4.69
C VAL A 434 0.17 28.16 3.87
N HIS A 435 0.21 28.27 2.54
CA HIS A 435 -0.81 27.67 1.68
C HIS A 435 -0.73 26.14 1.68
N ASN A 436 0.48 25.57 1.64
CA ASN A 436 0.71 24.14 1.81
C ASN A 436 0.12 23.65 3.13
N ARG A 437 0.40 24.36 4.24
CA ARG A 437 -0.14 24.03 5.55
C ARG A 437 -1.66 23.98 5.50
N ALA A 438 -2.33 25.07 5.12
CA ALA A 438 -3.78 25.16 5.07
C ALA A 438 -4.43 24.01 4.28
N LEU A 439 -3.88 23.68 3.11
CA LEU A 439 -4.37 22.57 2.29
C LEU A 439 -4.18 21.20 2.95
N LEU A 440 -3.05 20.98 3.63
CA LEU A 440 -2.83 19.74 4.40
C LEU A 440 -3.72 19.66 5.64
N GLU A 441 -4.09 20.79 6.27
CA GLU A 441 -5.06 20.80 7.36
C GLU A 441 -6.43 20.32 6.85
N SER A 442 -6.87 20.79 5.69
CA SER A 442 -8.08 20.30 5.03
C SER A 442 -8.04 18.79 4.74
N GLU A 443 -6.91 18.26 4.24
CA GLU A 443 -6.73 16.82 3.99
C GLU A 443 -6.85 15.98 5.28
N CYS A 444 -6.15 16.40 6.34
CA CYS A 444 -6.23 15.75 7.65
C CYS A 444 -7.64 15.85 8.24
N HIS A 445 -8.32 16.99 8.06
CA HIS A 445 -9.70 17.20 8.48
C HIS A 445 -10.64 16.20 7.79
N ARG A 446 -10.56 16.02 6.47
CA ARG A 446 -11.41 15.05 5.75
C ARG A 446 -11.23 13.62 6.24
N LEU A 447 -10.00 13.20 6.57
CA LEU A 447 -9.73 11.89 7.15
C LEU A 447 -10.33 11.73 8.56
N ALA A 448 -10.24 12.77 9.39
CA ALA A 448 -10.85 12.76 10.72
C ALA A 448 -12.39 12.75 10.64
N LEU A 449 -12.96 13.61 9.78
CA LEU A 449 -14.40 13.67 9.51
C LEU A 449 -14.94 12.33 9.01
N GLY A 450 -14.26 11.70 8.06
CA GLY A 450 -14.65 10.40 7.54
C GLY A 450 -14.63 9.29 8.58
N ARG A 451 -13.68 9.33 9.53
CA ARG A 451 -13.65 8.39 10.65
C ARG A 451 -14.89 8.52 11.52
N GLU A 452 -15.24 9.75 11.92
CA GLU A 452 -16.40 10.00 12.79
C GLU A 452 -17.71 9.63 12.08
N LEU A 453 -17.92 10.13 10.86
CA LEU A 453 -19.11 9.82 10.06
C LEU A 453 -19.26 8.33 9.76
N PHE A 454 -18.15 7.60 9.56
CA PHE A 454 -18.22 6.15 9.38
C PHE A 454 -18.59 5.43 10.68
N GLY A 455 -18.13 5.94 11.83
CA GLY A 455 -18.60 5.48 13.14
C GLY A 455 -20.12 5.62 13.30
N ASP A 456 -20.65 6.79 12.94
CA ASP A 456 -22.09 7.08 12.97
C ASP A 456 -22.87 6.19 11.99
N PHE A 457 -22.35 5.99 10.78
CA PHE A 457 -22.92 5.06 9.80
C PHE A 457 -22.97 3.61 10.31
N VAL A 458 -21.90 3.14 10.95
CA VAL A 458 -21.85 1.79 11.56
C VAL A 458 -22.89 1.67 12.68
N ALA A 459 -23.02 2.71 13.52
CA ALA A 459 -24.03 2.76 14.57
C ALA A 459 -25.45 2.72 13.99
N TYR A 460 -25.71 3.51 12.93
CA TYR A 460 -26.97 3.53 12.20
C TYR A 460 -27.32 2.18 11.58
N CYS A 461 -26.38 1.54 10.88
CA CYS A 461 -26.60 0.20 10.30
C CYS A 461 -26.92 -0.85 11.36
N LYS A 462 -26.31 -0.74 12.54
CA LYS A 462 -26.58 -1.63 13.67
C LYS A 462 -27.98 -1.40 14.25
N GLU A 463 -28.43 -0.15 14.34
CA GLU A 463 -29.80 0.17 14.76
C GLU A 463 -30.84 -0.39 13.80
N MET A 464 -30.56 -0.33 12.49
CA MET A 464 -31.41 -0.87 11.43
C MET A 464 -31.27 -2.39 11.21
N ASP A 465 -30.45 -3.08 12.01
CA ASP A 465 -30.11 -4.52 11.86
C ASP A 465 -29.64 -4.92 10.43
N VAL A 466 -28.88 -4.02 9.79
CA VAL A 466 -28.31 -4.24 8.47
C VAL A 466 -26.83 -4.62 8.58
N ALA A 467 -26.50 -5.84 8.15
CA ALA A 467 -25.13 -6.30 8.10
C ALA A 467 -24.32 -5.58 7.01
N ILE A 468 -23.16 -5.06 7.38
CA ILE A 468 -22.20 -4.37 6.50
C ILE A 468 -20.79 -4.97 6.64
N PHE A 469 -19.88 -4.60 5.74
CA PHE A 469 -18.46 -4.90 5.90
C PHE A 469 -17.83 -3.91 6.90
N ASN A 470 -17.70 -4.34 8.16
CA ASN A 470 -17.30 -3.47 9.28
C ASN A 470 -15.78 -3.43 9.57
N PHE A 471 -14.96 -4.09 8.76
CA PHE A 471 -13.49 -4.06 8.84
C PHE A 471 -12.90 -2.97 7.95
N ILE A 472 -13.47 -1.76 8.06
CA ILE A 472 -13.02 -0.55 7.38
C ILE A 472 -12.54 0.44 8.44
N GLU A 473 -11.39 1.06 8.20
CA GLU A 473 -10.86 2.15 9.02
C GLU A 473 -10.36 3.29 8.14
N PHE A 474 -10.48 4.53 8.61
CA PHE A 474 -9.81 5.67 7.98
C PHE A 474 -8.39 5.78 8.49
N SER A 475 -7.45 6.06 7.59
CA SER A 475 -6.07 6.38 7.93
C SER A 475 -5.99 7.37 9.08
N SER A 476 -5.12 7.12 10.05
CA SER A 476 -4.63 8.19 10.92
C SER A 476 -3.68 9.07 10.11
N ALA A 477 -3.84 10.38 10.25
CA ALA A 477 -2.93 11.37 9.70
C ALA A 477 -2.82 12.52 10.70
N TYR A 478 -1.67 13.18 10.70
CA TYR A 478 -1.42 14.36 11.51
C TYR A 478 -0.49 15.31 10.77
N LEU A 479 -0.47 16.56 11.19
CA LEU A 479 0.44 17.57 10.67
C LEU A 479 1.75 17.52 11.44
N ALA A 480 2.86 17.62 10.72
CA ALA A 480 4.20 17.67 11.30
C ALA A 480 4.99 18.81 10.69
N GLN A 481 5.34 19.82 11.48
CA GLN A 481 6.10 20.97 11.02
C GLN A 481 7.60 20.77 11.29
N GLU A 482 8.44 20.96 10.27
CA GLU A 482 9.90 20.97 10.47
C GLU A 482 10.33 22.11 11.37
N MET A 483 11.12 21.79 12.40
CA MET A 483 11.60 22.76 13.37
C MET A 483 13.09 23.06 13.16
N LEU A 484 13.45 24.33 13.31
CA LEU A 484 14.83 24.76 13.42
C LEU A 484 15.36 24.40 14.81
N VAL A 485 16.10 23.29 14.92
CA VAL A 485 16.72 22.84 16.18
C VAL A 485 18.24 22.82 16.01
N GLN A 486 19.01 22.85 17.10
CA GLN A 486 20.48 22.95 17.06
C GLN A 486 21.16 21.89 16.14
N VAL A 487 20.52 20.73 15.99
CA VAL A 487 20.98 19.60 15.16
C VAL A 487 20.64 19.82 13.67
N THR A 488 19.52 20.45 13.36
CA THR A 488 18.99 20.69 12.00
C THR A 488 19.05 22.18 11.69
N ARG A 489 20.22 22.63 11.21
CA ARG A 489 20.44 24.05 10.88
C ARG A 489 19.91 24.47 9.50
N SER A 490 19.47 23.51 8.69
CA SER A 490 18.93 23.74 7.35
C SER A 490 17.67 22.90 7.14
N PRO A 491 16.70 23.37 6.33
CA PRO A 491 15.56 22.57 5.93
C PRO A 491 15.99 21.25 5.29
N SER A 492 15.11 20.24 5.34
CA SER A 492 15.36 18.99 4.61
C SER A 492 15.44 19.23 3.11
N VAL A 493 16.20 18.42 2.37
CA VAL A 493 16.20 18.50 0.89
C VAL A 493 14.79 18.25 0.33
N ALA A 494 14.04 17.37 0.99
CA ALA A 494 12.65 17.05 0.65
C ALA A 494 11.73 18.28 0.72
N SER A 495 11.96 19.20 1.66
CA SER A 495 11.18 20.43 1.81
C SER A 495 11.27 21.33 0.57
N GLY A 496 12.41 21.33 -0.11
CA GLY A 496 12.70 22.25 -1.21
C GLY A 496 12.87 23.71 -0.76
N LEU A 497 13.00 23.98 0.54
CA LEU A 497 13.24 25.31 1.09
C LEU A 497 14.75 25.61 1.13
N ASP A 498 15.14 26.82 0.73
CA ASP A 498 16.53 27.27 0.81
C ASP A 498 16.92 27.65 2.26
N SER A 499 15.97 28.16 3.05
CA SER A 499 16.17 28.52 4.46
C SER A 499 14.85 28.51 5.24
N PHE A 500 14.93 28.51 6.58
CA PHE A 500 13.79 28.73 7.47
C PHE A 500 13.61 30.23 7.66
N GLU A 501 12.82 30.89 6.81
CA GLU A 501 12.64 32.35 6.91
C GLU A 501 11.81 32.74 8.13
N ASP A 502 10.75 31.98 8.48
CA ASP A 502 9.97 32.15 9.73
C ASP A 502 9.23 30.86 10.15
N GLU A 503 8.80 30.04 9.19
CA GLU A 503 8.11 28.76 9.43
C GLU A 503 8.76 27.62 8.63
N GLY A 504 8.92 26.45 9.24
CA GLY A 504 9.37 25.26 8.52
C GLY A 504 8.26 24.61 7.70
N MET A 505 8.67 23.71 6.79
CA MET A 505 7.75 22.95 5.96
C MET A 505 6.80 22.10 6.82
N THR A 506 5.51 22.19 6.53
CA THR A 506 4.49 21.31 7.14
C THR A 506 4.26 20.10 6.26
N TRP A 507 4.24 18.94 6.89
CA TRP A 507 3.97 17.64 6.27
C TRP A 507 2.65 17.08 6.78
N MET A 508 1.89 16.42 5.90
CA MET A 508 0.89 15.46 6.36
C MET A 508 1.58 14.10 6.50
N VAL A 509 1.57 13.56 7.71
CA VAL A 509 2.24 12.30 8.05
C VAL A 509 1.20 11.23 8.30
N GLU A 510 1.33 10.10 7.61
CA GLU A 510 0.45 8.93 7.73
C GLU A 510 1.27 7.64 7.88
N PRO A 511 0.73 6.57 8.50
CA PRO A 511 1.40 5.27 8.54
C PRO A 511 1.72 4.75 7.14
N LYS A 512 2.90 4.15 6.97
CA LYS A 512 3.25 3.53 5.69
C LYS A 512 2.38 2.30 5.45
N ARG A 513 1.71 2.27 4.30
CA ARG A 513 0.81 1.19 3.88
C ARG A 513 1.38 0.40 2.71
N ALA A 514 0.72 -0.71 2.40
CA ALA A 514 0.91 -1.43 1.15
C ALA A 514 0.60 -0.48 -0.04
N ALA A 515 1.36 -0.64 -1.11
CA ALA A 515 1.19 0.02 -2.41
C ALA A 515 -0.15 -0.21 -3.09
N ALA A 516 -0.75 -1.38 -2.87
CA ALA A 516 -1.98 -1.76 -3.56
C ALA A 516 -3.15 -0.87 -3.16
N VAL A 517 -3.88 -0.37 -4.16
CA VAL A 517 -5.02 0.54 -3.99
C VAL A 517 -6.24 -0.05 -4.68
N ILE A 518 -7.37 -0.01 -3.98
CA ILE A 518 -8.71 -0.25 -4.51
C ILE A 518 -9.42 1.10 -4.54
N GLN A 519 -9.86 1.52 -5.72
CA GLN A 519 -10.64 2.74 -5.89
C GLN A 519 -12.12 2.39 -5.99
N PHE A 520 -12.94 2.97 -5.11
CA PHE A 520 -14.39 2.72 -5.02
C PHE A 520 -15.19 3.78 -5.79
N THR A 521 -14.89 5.05 -5.53
CA THR A 521 -15.42 6.19 -6.28
C THR A 521 -14.28 6.99 -6.90
N SER A 522 -14.60 7.84 -7.86
CA SER A 522 -13.68 8.87 -8.35
C SER A 522 -14.15 10.25 -7.90
N THR A 523 -13.49 11.31 -8.38
CA THR A 523 -13.85 12.68 -8.07
C THR A 523 -15.27 13.04 -8.53
N LEU A 524 -15.60 12.79 -9.81
CA LEU A 524 -16.89 13.19 -10.41
C LEU A 524 -17.69 12.00 -10.95
N ASN A 525 -17.42 10.78 -10.47
CA ASN A 525 -18.20 9.60 -10.82
C ASN A 525 -18.28 8.68 -9.61
N HIS A 526 -19.50 8.52 -9.10
CA HIS A 526 -19.82 7.84 -7.85
C HIS A 526 -20.54 6.51 -8.06
N LYS A 527 -20.56 5.99 -9.29
CA LYS A 527 -21.12 4.66 -9.60
C LYS A 527 -20.35 3.56 -8.89
N ALA A 528 -21.09 2.55 -8.43
CA ALA A 528 -20.51 1.36 -7.82
C ALA A 528 -19.65 0.57 -8.80
N ARG A 529 -18.36 0.43 -8.49
CA ARG A 529 -17.40 -0.35 -9.31
C ARG A 529 -17.43 -1.85 -9.01
N GLY A 530 -18.09 -2.26 -7.94
CA GLY A 530 -18.16 -3.65 -7.51
C GLY A 530 -19.45 -3.96 -6.77
N SER A 531 -19.78 -5.25 -6.73
CA SER A 531 -21.01 -5.78 -6.13
C SER A 531 -20.76 -6.58 -4.85
N ASP A 532 -19.50 -6.72 -4.41
CA ASP A 532 -19.18 -7.34 -3.13
C ASP A 532 -19.58 -6.45 -1.95
N LEU A 533 -19.64 -7.05 -0.76
CA LEU A 533 -20.13 -6.37 0.44
C LEU A 533 -19.28 -5.16 0.82
N THR A 534 -17.97 -5.15 0.54
CA THR A 534 -17.07 -4.03 0.82
C THR A 534 -17.42 -2.84 -0.07
N HIS A 535 -17.56 -3.05 -1.39
CA HIS A 535 -18.00 -2.00 -2.31
C HIS A 535 -19.39 -1.47 -1.93
N LEU A 536 -20.35 -2.37 -1.73
CA LEU A 536 -21.71 -1.98 -1.34
C LEU A 536 -21.71 -1.11 -0.07
N THR A 537 -20.92 -1.48 0.94
CA THR A 537 -20.80 -0.74 2.21
C THR A 537 -20.26 0.66 1.98
N ILE A 538 -19.19 0.82 1.18
CA ILE A 538 -18.56 2.12 0.93
C ILE A 538 -19.47 3.04 0.11
N HIS A 539 -20.16 2.50 -0.90
CA HIS A 539 -21.11 3.30 -1.67
C HIS A 539 -22.30 3.74 -0.81
N SER A 540 -22.84 2.86 0.02
CA SER A 540 -23.91 3.24 0.97
C SER A 540 -23.42 4.22 2.02
N PHE A 541 -22.18 4.13 2.47
CA PHE A 541 -21.59 5.12 3.35
C PHE A 541 -21.53 6.51 2.71
N ALA A 542 -21.15 6.63 1.43
CA ALA A 542 -21.17 7.92 0.73
C ALA A 542 -22.59 8.54 0.67
N HIS A 543 -23.62 7.70 0.43
CA HIS A 543 -25.02 8.13 0.47
C HIS A 543 -25.47 8.53 1.87
N TYR A 544 -25.08 7.77 2.90
CA TYR A 544 -25.32 8.14 4.29
C TYR A 544 -24.76 9.51 4.62
N VAL A 545 -23.51 9.80 4.22
CA VAL A 545 -22.87 11.11 4.46
C VAL A 545 -23.65 12.23 3.80
N PHE A 546 -24.06 12.05 2.53
CA PHE A 546 -24.90 13.02 1.83
C PHE A 546 -26.21 13.30 2.59
N GLY A 547 -26.90 12.24 3.01
CA GLY A 547 -28.15 12.32 3.76
C GLY A 547 -28.02 12.96 5.14
N SER A 548 -27.04 12.51 5.92
CA SER A 548 -26.81 12.99 7.30
C SER A 548 -26.32 14.44 7.33
N ALA A 549 -25.60 14.88 6.30
CA ALA A 549 -25.21 16.28 6.10
C ALA A 549 -26.31 17.12 5.42
N THR A 550 -27.54 16.62 5.31
CA THR A 550 -28.69 17.33 4.68
C THR A 550 -28.37 17.83 3.27
N GLY A 551 -27.62 17.05 2.50
CA GLY A 551 -27.23 17.36 1.12
C GLY A 551 -26.12 18.40 0.95
N THR A 552 -25.48 18.85 2.04
CA THR A 552 -24.44 19.90 1.98
C THR A 552 -23.02 19.38 1.81
N LEU A 553 -22.81 18.07 2.00
CA LEU A 553 -21.50 17.42 1.94
C LEU A 553 -21.63 16.01 1.37
N VAL A 554 -20.71 15.62 0.49
CA VAL A 554 -20.56 14.21 0.07
C VAL A 554 -19.10 13.79 0.03
N MET A 555 -18.81 12.52 0.30
CA MET A 555 -17.48 11.94 0.12
C MET A 555 -17.26 11.45 -1.31
N ALA A 556 -16.10 11.80 -1.85
CA ALA A 556 -15.67 11.52 -3.21
C ALA A 556 -14.26 10.91 -3.23
N ASP A 557 -13.88 10.33 -4.37
CA ASP A 557 -12.59 9.65 -4.58
C ASP A 557 -12.19 8.72 -3.43
N ILE A 558 -13.17 7.93 -2.97
CA ILE A 558 -12.97 7.00 -1.87
C ILE A 558 -12.12 5.86 -2.39
N GLN A 559 -10.94 5.72 -1.82
CA GLN A 559 -10.00 4.66 -2.12
C GLN A 559 -9.41 4.08 -0.84
N GLY A 560 -8.95 2.84 -0.92
CA GLY A 560 -8.37 2.17 0.23
C GLY A 560 -7.34 1.11 -0.15
N THR A 561 -6.56 0.72 0.85
CA THR A 561 -5.56 -0.34 0.73
C THR A 561 -6.00 -1.53 1.59
N PRO A 562 -5.98 -2.76 1.07
CA PRO A 562 -6.19 -3.94 1.90
C PRO A 562 -5.17 -3.99 3.04
N ALA A 563 -5.66 -4.11 4.27
CA ALA A 563 -4.83 -4.05 5.47
C ALA A 563 -5.46 -4.85 6.61
N THR A 564 -4.66 -5.23 7.60
CA THR A 564 -5.20 -5.89 8.79
C THR A 564 -5.92 -4.88 9.67
N VAL A 565 -7.25 -4.96 9.73
CA VAL A 565 -8.11 -4.10 10.53
C VAL A 565 -8.68 -4.94 11.68
N ARG A 566 -8.33 -4.58 12.92
CA ARG A 566 -8.79 -5.29 14.14
C ARG A 566 -8.53 -6.80 14.10
N GLY A 567 -7.41 -7.22 13.48
CA GLY A 567 -7.01 -8.62 13.34
C GLY A 567 -7.67 -9.37 12.17
N HIS A 568 -8.43 -8.68 11.33
CA HIS A 568 -9.12 -9.23 10.17
C HIS A 568 -8.56 -8.67 8.86
N ASP A 569 -8.72 -9.43 7.76
CA ASP A 569 -8.53 -8.87 6.42
C ASP A 569 -9.57 -7.77 6.22
N GLY A 570 -9.10 -6.53 6.17
CA GLY A 570 -9.92 -5.33 6.09
C GLY A 570 -9.37 -4.32 5.10
N LEU A 571 -9.82 -3.08 5.25
CA LEU A 571 -9.51 -1.99 4.36
C LEU A 571 -9.19 -0.72 5.16
N VAL A 572 -8.08 -0.07 4.83
CA VAL A 572 -7.79 1.28 5.32
C VAL A 572 -8.06 2.28 4.20
N LEU A 573 -9.06 3.14 4.39
CA LEU A 573 -9.38 4.26 3.50
C LEU A 573 -8.41 5.41 3.73
N PHE A 574 -7.99 6.06 2.65
CA PHE A 574 -7.06 7.18 2.71
C PHE A 574 -7.24 8.10 1.51
N ASP A 575 -6.72 9.33 1.63
CA ASP A 575 -6.70 10.31 0.54
C ASP A 575 -8.11 10.55 -0.04
N VAL A 576 -9.10 10.66 0.86
CA VAL A 576 -10.49 10.91 0.51
C VAL A 576 -10.72 12.38 0.18
N MET A 577 -11.62 12.64 -0.75
CA MET A 577 -12.09 13.97 -1.07
C MET A 577 -13.51 14.19 -0.56
N THR A 578 -13.89 15.45 -0.45
CA THR A 578 -15.27 15.86 -0.15
C THR A 578 -15.69 16.91 -1.16
N HIS A 579 -16.99 16.95 -1.43
CA HIS A 579 -17.62 18.09 -2.08
C HIS A 579 -18.54 18.75 -1.08
N THR A 580 -18.36 20.06 -0.86
CA THR A 580 -19.24 20.85 -0.01
C THR A 580 -19.97 21.88 -0.83
N GLN A 581 -21.11 22.36 -0.35
CA GLN A 581 -21.91 23.33 -1.10
C GLN A 581 -21.13 24.61 -1.47
N ASP A 582 -20.20 25.04 -0.62
CA ASP A 582 -19.37 26.23 -0.79
C ASP A 582 -18.03 25.97 -1.51
N GLY A 583 -17.69 24.71 -1.83
CA GLY A 583 -16.38 24.34 -2.39
C GLY A 583 -15.21 24.54 -1.42
N GLY A 584 -15.49 24.68 -0.12
CA GLY A 584 -14.53 25.09 0.91
C GLY A 584 -13.71 23.95 1.52
N SER A 585 -13.94 22.69 1.15
CA SER A 585 -13.31 21.57 1.85
C SER A 585 -11.86 21.26 1.45
N GLY A 586 -11.28 22.04 0.53
CA GLY A 586 -9.86 21.98 0.13
C GLY A 586 -9.64 21.61 -1.34
N LEU A 587 -8.42 21.22 -1.70
CA LEU A 587 -8.12 20.81 -3.09
C LEU A 587 -8.99 19.64 -3.54
N GLY A 588 -9.52 19.76 -4.77
CA GLY A 588 -10.37 18.75 -5.39
C GLY A 588 -11.84 18.84 -4.99
N ASP A 589 -12.25 19.88 -4.27
CA ASP A 589 -13.64 20.19 -4.02
C ASP A 589 -14.28 20.88 -5.23
N PHE A 590 -15.23 20.21 -5.88
CA PHE A 590 -15.98 20.74 -7.02
C PHE A 590 -17.28 21.44 -6.61
N GLY A 591 -17.46 21.73 -5.32
CA GLY A 591 -18.61 22.48 -4.85
C GLY A 591 -19.93 21.74 -5.11
N LEU A 592 -20.93 22.53 -5.52
CA LEU A 592 -22.23 22.03 -5.94
C LEU A 592 -22.15 21.10 -7.18
N GLU A 593 -21.22 21.33 -8.12
CA GLU A 593 -21.05 20.46 -9.29
C GLU A 593 -20.69 19.02 -8.86
N GLY A 594 -19.80 18.89 -7.87
CA GLY A 594 -19.43 17.59 -7.31
C GLY A 594 -20.61 16.89 -6.62
N ILE A 595 -21.43 17.65 -5.88
CA ILE A 595 -22.65 17.13 -5.23
C ILE A 595 -23.69 16.69 -6.28
N GLU A 596 -23.94 17.51 -7.29
CA GLU A 596 -24.85 17.17 -8.38
C GLU A 596 -24.36 15.94 -9.15
N SER A 597 -23.05 15.82 -9.38
CA SER A 597 -22.49 14.62 -9.99
C SER A 597 -22.74 13.37 -9.14
N PHE A 598 -22.60 13.46 -7.82
CA PHE A 598 -22.98 12.38 -6.92
C PHE A 598 -24.46 12.01 -7.07
N ILE A 599 -25.36 12.98 -6.98
CA ILE A 599 -26.82 12.75 -7.13
C ILE A 599 -27.13 12.07 -8.47
N ASN A 600 -26.54 12.55 -9.56
CA ASN A 600 -26.79 12.06 -10.91
C ASN A 600 -26.21 10.68 -11.20
N THR A 601 -25.10 10.31 -10.53
CA THR A 601 -24.36 9.08 -10.83
C THR A 601 -24.51 8.00 -9.78
N HIS A 602 -24.93 8.34 -8.55
CA HIS A 602 -25.20 7.37 -7.50
C HIS A 602 -26.38 6.48 -7.90
N GLN A 603 -26.23 5.17 -7.70
CA GLN A 603 -27.31 4.22 -7.86
C GLN A 603 -27.47 3.44 -6.56
N CYS A 604 -28.62 3.64 -5.91
CA CYS A 604 -28.91 2.99 -4.64
C CYS A 604 -28.79 1.47 -4.77
N ASN A 605 -27.85 0.94 -4.01
CA ASN A 605 -27.55 -0.48 -4.01
C ASN A 605 -28.45 -1.22 -2.98
N GLN A 606 -28.24 -2.52 -2.83
CA GLN A 606 -29.06 -3.33 -1.93
C GLN A 606 -28.97 -2.91 -0.44
N LEU A 607 -27.86 -2.32 0.00
CA LEU A 607 -27.71 -1.77 1.35
C LEU A 607 -28.43 -0.43 1.49
N CYS A 608 -28.29 0.50 0.52
CA CYS A 608 -29.04 1.77 0.54
C CYS A 608 -30.55 1.53 0.69
N LYS A 609 -31.08 0.56 -0.08
CA LYS A 609 -32.49 0.18 -0.06
C LYS A 609 -32.93 -0.45 1.27
N ARG A 610 -32.07 -1.27 1.89
CA ARG A 610 -32.36 -1.88 3.21
C ARG A 610 -32.29 -0.86 4.34
N LEU A 611 -31.50 0.18 4.17
CA LEU A 611 -31.36 1.30 5.09
C LEU A 611 -32.41 2.40 4.82
N GLU A 612 -33.33 2.18 3.88
CA GLU A 612 -34.42 3.10 3.53
C GLU A 612 -33.92 4.49 3.11
N PHE A 613 -32.70 4.57 2.55
CA PHE A 613 -32.12 5.86 2.16
C PHE A 613 -32.89 6.56 1.04
N ASP A 614 -33.62 5.82 0.20
CA ASP A 614 -34.48 6.41 -0.82
C ASP A 614 -35.59 7.29 -0.19
N ASP A 615 -36.03 6.95 1.02
CA ASP A 615 -37.10 7.66 1.74
C ASP A 615 -36.54 8.68 2.76
N ILE A 616 -35.49 8.29 3.50
CA ILE A 616 -34.93 9.09 4.61
C ILE A 616 -33.91 10.12 4.10
N PHE A 617 -33.14 9.76 3.07
CA PHE A 617 -32.06 10.55 2.50
C PHE A 617 -32.20 10.66 0.98
N PRO A 618 -33.29 11.26 0.48
CA PRO A 618 -33.55 11.35 -0.95
C PRO A 618 -32.37 12.04 -1.65
N LEU A 619 -32.02 11.55 -2.85
CA LEU A 619 -30.95 12.12 -3.68
C LEU A 619 -31.44 13.38 -4.38
N GLU A 620 -31.74 14.41 -3.60
CA GLU A 620 -32.25 15.71 -4.06
C GLU A 620 -31.51 16.83 -3.32
N LEU A 621 -31.29 17.94 -4.00
CA LEU A 621 -30.77 19.14 -3.35
C LEU A 621 -31.88 19.79 -2.49
N PRO A 622 -31.56 20.32 -1.29
CA PRO A 622 -32.51 21.08 -0.49
C PRO A 622 -33.13 22.24 -1.29
N ALA A 623 -34.46 22.39 -1.24
CA ALA A 623 -35.19 23.40 -2.00
C ALA A 623 -34.82 24.86 -1.65
N ASP A 624 -34.25 25.07 -0.46
CA ASP A 624 -33.89 26.38 0.08
C ASP A 624 -32.44 26.79 -0.21
N ILE A 625 -31.70 26.06 -1.05
CA ILE A 625 -30.40 26.54 -1.51
C ILE A 625 -30.66 27.76 -2.40
N PRO A 626 -30.31 28.99 -1.98
CA PRO A 626 -30.42 30.15 -2.86
C PRO A 626 -29.59 29.84 -4.09
N GLY A 627 -30.26 29.73 -5.25
CA GLY A 627 -29.57 29.50 -6.51
C GLY A 627 -28.47 30.55 -6.64
N PRO A 628 -27.30 30.20 -7.21
CA PRO A 628 -26.19 31.12 -7.34
C PRO A 628 -26.73 32.43 -7.92
N ASP A 629 -26.72 33.49 -7.12
CA ASP A 629 -27.26 34.78 -7.53
C ASP A 629 -26.60 35.12 -8.86
N ALA A 630 -27.38 35.15 -9.93
CA ALA A 630 -26.91 35.22 -11.32
C ALA A 630 -26.27 36.59 -11.66
N THR A 631 -25.80 37.33 -10.66
CA THR A 631 -25.48 38.76 -10.70
C THR A 631 -24.01 39.11 -10.55
N GLU A 632 -23.08 38.15 -10.37
CA GLU A 632 -21.63 38.50 -10.25
C GLU A 632 -20.70 37.91 -11.32
N ALA A 633 -21.24 37.33 -12.41
CA ALA A 633 -20.42 36.89 -13.55
C ALA A 633 -20.06 37.98 -14.58
N SER A 634 -20.30 39.27 -14.30
CA SER A 634 -19.93 40.38 -15.19
C SER A 634 -18.94 41.34 -14.53
N GLY A 635 -17.65 41.05 -14.67
CA GLY A 635 -16.62 41.94 -14.12
C GLY A 635 -15.17 41.63 -14.51
N SER A 636 -14.90 40.90 -15.59
CA SER A 636 -13.59 40.98 -16.25
C SER A 636 -13.70 41.91 -17.46
N GLU A 637 -13.75 43.22 -17.21
CA GLU A 637 -13.60 44.20 -18.27
C GLU A 637 -12.25 44.03 -18.93
N GLY A 638 -12.29 43.79 -20.24
CA GLY A 638 -11.13 43.69 -21.09
C GLY A 638 -10.32 44.98 -21.07
N ALA A 639 -9.00 44.82 -20.97
CA ALA A 639 -8.05 45.85 -21.36
C ALA A 639 -8.34 46.25 -22.82
N GLY A 640 -8.92 47.44 -23.00
CA GLY A 640 -9.03 48.10 -24.29
C GLY A 640 -7.64 48.52 -24.80
N PRO A 641 -7.37 48.39 -26.11
CA PRO A 641 -6.15 48.90 -26.70
C PRO A 641 -6.32 50.38 -27.09
N GLY A 642 -5.42 51.22 -26.59
CA GLY A 642 -4.96 52.46 -27.25
C GLY A 642 -5.92 53.65 -27.29
N GLU A 643 -5.51 54.76 -26.68
CA GLU A 643 -5.66 56.09 -27.28
C GLU A 643 -4.36 56.86 -27.08
N ASP A 644 -3.73 57.17 -28.22
CA ASP A 644 -2.72 58.20 -28.40
C ASP A 644 -3.30 59.56 -27.99
N GLY A 645 -2.49 60.39 -27.31
CA GLY A 645 -2.91 61.71 -26.84
C GLY A 645 -1.73 62.63 -26.58
N ASP A 646 -1.17 63.14 -27.68
CA ASP A 646 -0.69 64.50 -27.94
C ASP A 646 -0.19 65.40 -26.79
N ASP A 647 1.07 65.82 -26.95
CA ASP A 647 1.52 67.21 -27.02
C ASP A 647 0.72 68.27 -26.26
N GLN A 648 1.29 68.77 -25.15
CA GLN A 648 1.23 70.21 -24.84
C GLN A 648 2.58 70.75 -24.37
N ASP A 649 3.16 71.47 -25.32
CA ASP A 649 4.15 72.52 -25.23
C ASP A 649 3.51 73.77 -24.61
N VAL A 650 3.98 74.25 -23.44
CA VAL A 650 3.84 75.66 -23.01
C VAL A 650 5.03 76.01 -22.11
N GLY A 651 5.82 76.98 -22.56
CA GLY A 651 6.98 77.53 -21.86
C GLY A 651 6.68 78.69 -20.90
N ASP A 652 7.79 79.21 -20.38
CA ASP A 652 8.08 80.52 -19.81
C ASP A 652 7.18 81.08 -18.69
N ASP A 653 7.73 81.06 -17.46
CA ASP A 653 8.17 82.26 -16.71
C ASP A 653 9.21 81.89 -15.62
#